data_AF-A0A6L2JL99-F1
#
_entry.id   AF-A0A6L2JL99-F1
#
_cell.length_a   1.000
_cell.length_b   1.000
_cell.length_c   1.000
_cell.angle_alpha   90.00
_cell.angle_beta   90.00
_cell.angle_gamma   90.00
#
_symmetry.space_group_name_H-M   'P 1'
#
loop_
_entity.id
_entity.type
_entity.pdbx_description
1 polymer ?
#
loop_
_entity_poly.entity_id
_entity_poly.type
_entity_poly.pdbx_seq_one_letter_code
_entity_poly.pdbx_strand_id
1 'polypeptide(L)'
;MRDLFGDGIFAVDGAKWRNQRKLASFEFSTKNLRDFSSDVFRSNSAKLAKKISLLAAAEETINLQDWLMKSTLDSIFKVGFGFDLDTLSGLNEASNQFMKAFDDANGLVFWRFVDLLWRVKRSLNIGGEAVLKENIKIIDNFVYDLIRDKREQMKIGNRDKEDILSRFLMESENDPENMNDKYLRDISLSFVIAGKDTSANTLTWFFYTLCKHPLIQEKVSEEVKTATEADNNTSIDEFGPKLTQVALDKMHYLHAALTETLRLYPAVPLDGKSAENDDILPDGLKIKKGDGLGYMAYPMGRMTYIWGDDAEEFRPERWLNNGVFQPESPFKFTAFQAGPRICLGKEFAYRQMKILAAILVYFFKFKLVDESKEATKYPTFRFVTPTHSEVYTADPVNVEYILKTNFANYTKGEYINNIMRDMIGSGIFAVDGEKWHHQRKLAGVEFATKALRDFSTLVFKSNTIKLSNKILLFADTDNIINMQVKRYLNVGYEAALKENIKTIDKFVYELIQNKINQMKNENIYKDKEDILSRFLIESESDPKNMNDKYIRDIILSLVFAGMETTADTLTWFFYMLCKNPLIQEKVAEEVKTVTEADNNTSIDEFGIKLTKVAIDKMHYLHATLTETLRLFPAIPMASKRAEKDDVLPDGFKIKKGDGVGYMAYTMGRMTYIWGDDAEEFRPERWLHNGVFLPETPFKFTAFQAGPRICIGKDFAYRQMKIMVAFLVYFFKFKLVDPSKKATYRVMFTLYMDKGLHLYATLLLVIVLAPYFKELIFSNHRPPIIGPISTLVIHFWELHDYMTSLARKYPTCRFIAPLNSEIYTVDPVNIEYILKTNFANYPKGEYHTGIVKDFFGNGIFVVDGAKWRHQRKLASFEFSTKVLRDFSTVIFRSNTAKLAKIIFLLAAAERTMDLQDLLMKSTLDLIFKVGFGFDLDTLSGLDEASNRFMKAFDDSNGLVYWRLADLLWRVKRYLNIGSEAALKKNITIIDNFLYELIQNKREQMKNGNIYRDKKDILSRFLMESENDPENMNDEYLRDITLNFVIAGKDTTANTLTWFFYILCKHPLIQEKIVEELKTATEADDHTSIDEFGLKLTEIALDRMHYLHAALSETLRLYPAVPLDGKSAEKDDVLPDGFKIKKGDGVAYMVYAMGRMTYIWGDDAEEFRPERWLNKGVFQPESPFKFTAFQGGPRICLGKDFAYRQMKILAAFLVYFFKFKLVDETKKATYRTMFTLHMDKGLHLYAFRRF
;
A
#
# COMPACT_ATOMS: atom_id res chain seq x y z
N MET A 1 15.43 -19.90 1.43
CA MET A 1 16.64 -19.97 2.27
C MET A 1 16.97 -21.41 2.64
N ARG A 2 16.19 -22.11 3.48
CA ARG A 2 16.54 -23.48 3.94
C ARG A 2 16.73 -24.54 2.83
N ASP A 3 15.99 -24.47 1.72
CA ASP A 3 16.18 -25.44 0.62
C ASP A 3 17.53 -25.27 -0.09
N LEU A 4 18.10 -24.05 -0.12
CA LEU A 4 19.37 -23.76 -0.79
C LEU A 4 20.56 -23.85 0.18
N PHE A 5 20.44 -23.30 1.39
CA PHE A 5 21.55 -23.22 2.37
C PHE A 5 21.47 -24.27 3.49
N GLY A 6 20.43 -25.10 3.50
CA GLY A 6 20.19 -26.10 4.54
C GLY A 6 20.26 -25.52 5.95
N ASP A 7 21.02 -26.17 6.83
CA ASP A 7 21.27 -25.76 8.22
C ASP A 7 22.60 -24.96 8.35
N GLY A 8 23.00 -24.21 7.31
CA GLY A 8 24.21 -23.37 7.30
C GLY A 8 24.13 -22.14 8.21
N ILE A 9 25.25 -21.44 8.41
CA ILE A 9 25.42 -20.41 9.46
C ILE A 9 24.43 -19.23 9.39
N PHE A 10 23.83 -18.99 8.21
CA PHE A 10 22.80 -17.97 8.01
C PHE A 10 21.36 -18.46 8.23
N ALA A 11 21.16 -19.78 8.28
CA ALA A 11 19.84 -20.42 8.33
C ALA A 11 19.51 -21.07 9.69
N VAL A 12 20.45 -21.05 10.65
CA VAL A 12 20.29 -21.64 11.99
C VAL A 12 20.51 -20.64 13.12
N ASP A 13 19.92 -20.95 14.26
CA ASP A 13 19.99 -20.22 15.53
C ASP A 13 20.49 -21.13 16.68
N GLY A 14 20.64 -20.56 17.88
CA GLY A 14 20.88 -21.33 19.11
C GLY A 14 22.26 -21.99 19.19
N ALA A 15 22.30 -23.23 19.69
CA ALA A 15 23.55 -23.96 19.93
C ALA A 15 24.29 -24.32 18.63
N LYS A 16 23.55 -24.69 17.57
CA LYS A 16 24.13 -25.01 16.26
C LYS A 16 24.86 -23.81 15.65
N TRP A 17 24.22 -22.63 15.65
CA TRP A 17 24.86 -21.40 15.18
C TRP A 17 26.08 -21.03 16.03
N ARG A 18 26.00 -21.14 17.37
CA ARG A 18 27.14 -20.86 18.27
C ARG A 18 28.33 -21.75 17.96
N ASN A 19 28.11 -23.04 17.70
CA ASN A 19 29.18 -23.98 17.36
C ASN A 19 29.81 -23.64 16.00
N GLN A 20 28.99 -23.48 14.95
CA GLN A 20 29.44 -23.08 13.62
C GLN A 20 30.25 -21.78 13.64
N ARG A 21 29.74 -20.77 14.37
CA ARG A 21 30.42 -19.48 14.51
C ARG A 21 31.71 -19.59 15.31
N LYS A 22 31.76 -20.39 16.38
CA LYS A 22 32.98 -20.59 17.18
C LYS A 22 34.11 -21.17 16.32
N LEU A 23 33.82 -22.24 15.57
CA LEU A 23 34.78 -22.90 14.67
C LEU A 23 35.27 -21.94 13.59
N ALA A 24 34.35 -21.24 12.93
CA ALA A 24 34.72 -20.28 11.89
C ALA A 24 35.51 -19.08 12.45
N SER A 25 35.13 -18.55 13.63
CA SER A 25 35.78 -17.37 14.21
C SER A 25 37.23 -17.60 14.57
N PHE A 26 37.57 -18.82 15.01
CA PHE A 26 38.95 -19.20 15.23
C PHE A 26 39.77 -19.02 13.95
N GLU A 27 39.27 -19.55 12.82
CA GLU A 27 39.98 -19.53 11.55
C GLU A 27 40.15 -18.11 11.00
N PHE A 28 39.08 -17.30 11.01
CA PHE A 28 39.15 -15.88 10.59
C PHE A 28 40.06 -15.01 11.46
N SER A 29 40.46 -15.47 12.65
CA SER A 29 41.37 -14.77 13.55
C SER A 29 42.84 -15.18 13.40
N THR A 30 43.14 -16.26 12.65
CA THR A 30 44.52 -16.75 12.53
C THR A 30 45.35 -15.83 11.63
N LYS A 31 46.61 -15.57 12.04
CA LYS A 31 47.57 -14.85 11.20
C LYS A 31 47.82 -15.60 9.89
N ASN A 32 47.85 -16.93 9.93
CA ASN A 32 48.11 -17.76 8.75
C ASN A 32 47.02 -17.61 7.68
N LEU A 33 45.73 -17.71 8.03
CA LEU A 33 44.65 -17.50 7.07
C LEU A 33 44.66 -16.07 6.51
N ARG A 34 44.99 -15.09 7.35
CA ARG A 34 45.09 -13.69 6.94
C ARG A 34 46.21 -13.44 5.94
N ASP A 35 47.38 -14.04 6.16
CA ASP A 35 48.53 -13.88 5.27
C ASP A 35 48.27 -14.67 3.96
N PHE A 36 47.80 -15.92 4.05
CA PHE A 36 47.39 -16.74 2.90
C PHE A 36 46.30 -16.09 2.05
N SER A 37 45.24 -15.57 2.67
CA SER A 37 44.16 -14.86 1.96
C SER A 37 44.67 -13.61 1.25
N SER A 38 45.61 -12.88 1.84
CA SER A 38 46.23 -11.72 1.19
C SER A 38 46.96 -12.11 -0.09
N ASP A 39 47.69 -13.24 -0.07
CA ASP A 39 48.40 -13.75 -1.24
C ASP A 39 47.44 -14.23 -2.33
N VAL A 40 46.36 -14.93 -1.95
CA VAL A 40 45.30 -15.32 -2.88
C VAL A 40 44.63 -14.10 -3.50
N PHE A 41 44.29 -13.08 -2.69
CA PHE A 41 43.66 -11.86 -3.18
C PHE A 41 44.58 -11.10 -4.14
N ARG A 42 45.88 -10.98 -3.82
CA ARG A 42 46.87 -10.36 -4.73
C ARG A 42 46.95 -11.14 -6.04
N SER A 43 47.07 -12.46 -5.98
CA SER A 43 47.17 -13.33 -7.16
C SER A 43 45.93 -13.22 -8.05
N ASN A 44 44.73 -13.37 -7.49
CA ASN A 44 43.48 -13.29 -8.25
C ASN A 44 43.19 -11.88 -8.77
N SER A 45 43.56 -10.84 -8.01
CA SER A 45 43.44 -9.46 -8.47
C SER A 45 44.45 -9.14 -9.57
N ALA A 46 45.66 -9.70 -9.53
CA ALA A 46 46.65 -9.58 -10.60
C ALA A 46 46.20 -10.34 -11.87
N LYS A 47 45.64 -11.55 -11.73
CA LYS A 47 45.00 -12.28 -12.85
C LYS A 47 43.89 -11.44 -13.49
N LEU A 48 43.02 -10.85 -12.67
CA LEU A 48 41.96 -9.96 -13.14
C LEU A 48 42.53 -8.71 -13.83
N ALA A 49 43.52 -8.05 -13.23
CA ALA A 49 44.16 -6.87 -13.80
C ALA A 49 44.84 -7.18 -15.14
N LYS A 50 45.49 -8.34 -15.30
CA LYS A 50 46.04 -8.78 -16.59
C LYS A 50 44.96 -8.95 -17.65
N LYS A 51 43.82 -9.55 -17.29
CA LYS A 51 42.69 -9.67 -18.22
C LYS A 51 42.09 -8.31 -18.58
N ILE A 52 41.88 -7.44 -17.60
CA ILE A 52 41.41 -6.07 -17.85
C ILE A 52 42.42 -5.30 -18.70
N SER A 53 43.73 -5.49 -18.50
CA SER A 53 44.78 -4.85 -19.32
C SER A 53 44.69 -5.26 -20.78
N LEU A 54 44.48 -6.55 -21.07
CA LEU A 54 44.28 -7.03 -22.44
C LEU A 54 43.03 -6.43 -23.08
N LEU A 55 41.91 -6.38 -22.34
CA LEU A 55 40.64 -5.81 -22.82
C LEU A 55 40.74 -4.28 -22.99
N ALA A 56 41.44 -3.60 -22.08
CA ALA A 56 41.69 -2.16 -22.15
C ALA A 56 42.62 -1.81 -23.33
N ALA A 57 43.66 -2.62 -23.59
CA ALA A 57 44.53 -2.47 -24.76
C ALA A 57 43.78 -2.72 -26.08
N ALA A 58 42.73 -3.55 -26.04
CA ALA A 58 41.80 -3.76 -27.15
C ALA A 58 40.66 -2.72 -27.21
N GLU A 59 40.65 -1.72 -26.32
CA GLU A 59 39.59 -0.71 -26.17
C GLU A 59 38.18 -1.31 -25.94
N GLU A 60 38.08 -2.50 -25.36
CA GLU A 60 36.80 -3.19 -25.11
C GLU A 60 36.11 -2.70 -23.83
N THR A 61 34.77 -2.63 -23.88
CA THR A 61 33.94 -2.29 -22.71
C THR A 61 33.69 -3.53 -21.85
N ILE A 62 33.96 -3.42 -20.55
CA ILE A 62 33.86 -4.54 -19.61
C ILE A 62 32.63 -4.42 -18.70
N ASN A 63 31.88 -5.50 -18.52
CA ASN A 63 30.93 -5.60 -17.41
C ASN A 63 31.72 -5.95 -16.15
N LEU A 64 32.08 -4.92 -15.37
CA LEU A 64 32.94 -5.11 -14.21
C LEU A 64 32.29 -6.00 -13.13
N GLN A 65 30.96 -6.02 -13.02
CA GLN A 65 30.27 -6.84 -12.02
C GLN A 65 30.53 -8.34 -12.23
N ASP A 66 30.41 -8.83 -13.47
CA ASP A 66 30.67 -10.24 -13.81
C ASP A 66 32.12 -10.64 -13.48
N TRP A 67 33.09 -9.79 -13.81
CA TRP A 67 34.50 -10.03 -13.51
C TRP A 67 34.82 -10.01 -12.02
N LEU A 68 34.19 -9.10 -11.27
CA LEU A 68 34.32 -9.02 -9.81
C LEU A 68 33.67 -10.24 -9.14
N MET A 69 32.53 -10.72 -9.64
CA MET A 69 31.87 -11.95 -9.15
C MET A 69 32.75 -13.17 -9.39
N LYS A 70 33.38 -13.31 -10.56
CA LYS A 70 34.35 -14.39 -10.84
C LYS A 70 35.58 -14.32 -9.95
N SER A 71 36.19 -13.14 -9.82
CA SER A 71 37.40 -12.95 -9.00
C SER A 71 37.16 -13.21 -7.50
N THR A 72 36.02 -12.76 -6.98
CA THR A 72 35.63 -13.01 -5.58
C THR A 72 35.23 -14.47 -5.35
N LEU A 73 34.58 -15.12 -6.33
CA LEU A 73 34.30 -16.55 -6.34
C LEU A 73 35.57 -17.39 -6.30
N ASP A 74 36.54 -17.13 -7.18
CA ASP A 74 37.83 -17.81 -7.20
C ASP A 74 38.57 -17.62 -5.86
N SER A 75 38.47 -16.41 -5.28
CA SER A 75 39.10 -16.09 -3.99
C SER A 75 38.47 -16.85 -2.82
N ILE A 76 37.13 -16.89 -2.72
CA ILE A 76 36.48 -17.64 -1.63
C ILE A 76 36.63 -19.15 -1.81
N PHE A 77 36.72 -19.66 -3.03
CA PHE A 77 36.99 -21.08 -3.23
C PHE A 77 38.42 -21.46 -2.87
N LYS A 78 39.39 -20.62 -3.22
CA LYS A 78 40.79 -20.90 -2.89
C LYS A 78 41.07 -20.74 -1.40
N VAL A 79 40.55 -19.69 -0.76
CA VAL A 79 40.74 -19.48 0.70
C VAL A 79 39.82 -20.35 1.54
N GLY A 80 38.58 -20.54 1.11
CA GLY A 80 37.58 -21.30 1.85
C GLY A 80 37.76 -22.81 1.72
N PHE A 81 38.17 -23.29 0.56
CA PHE A 81 38.18 -24.73 0.23
C PHE A 81 39.53 -25.26 -0.28
N GLY A 82 40.53 -24.39 -0.48
CA GLY A 82 41.82 -24.76 -1.10
C GLY A 82 41.74 -25.03 -2.60
N PHE A 83 40.56 -24.87 -3.22
CA PHE A 83 40.28 -25.24 -4.61
C PHE A 83 40.42 -24.03 -5.54
N ASP A 84 41.13 -24.17 -6.66
CA ASP A 84 41.19 -23.13 -7.70
C ASP A 84 40.12 -23.42 -8.76
N LEU A 85 39.06 -22.61 -8.80
CA LEU A 85 38.00 -22.75 -9.79
C LEU A 85 38.42 -22.25 -11.18
N ASP A 86 39.41 -21.35 -11.22
CA ASP A 86 39.90 -20.65 -12.40
C ASP A 86 38.77 -20.08 -13.29
N THR A 87 37.70 -19.54 -12.67
CA THR A 87 36.57 -18.97 -13.42
C THR A 87 36.99 -17.75 -14.25
N LEU A 88 38.04 -17.06 -13.82
CA LEU A 88 38.63 -15.99 -14.60
C LEU A 88 39.17 -16.48 -15.95
N SER A 89 39.69 -17.71 -16.10
CA SER A 89 40.17 -18.24 -17.39
C SER A 89 39.04 -18.65 -18.33
N GLY A 90 37.91 -19.10 -17.78
CA GLY A 90 36.71 -19.53 -18.50
C GLY A 90 36.77 -20.95 -19.06
N LEU A 91 37.85 -21.71 -18.79
CA LEU A 91 38.10 -23.03 -19.37
C LEU A 91 37.44 -24.19 -18.59
N ASN A 92 36.97 -23.94 -17.36
CA ASN A 92 36.38 -24.96 -16.50
C ASN A 92 34.85 -24.99 -16.60
N GLU A 93 34.32 -25.93 -17.40
CA GLU A 93 32.89 -26.08 -17.65
C GLU A 93 32.07 -26.38 -16.38
N ALA A 94 32.62 -27.20 -15.47
CA ALA A 94 31.95 -27.55 -14.21
C ALA A 94 31.78 -26.34 -13.29
N SER A 95 32.81 -25.49 -13.17
CA SER A 95 32.75 -24.24 -12.40
C SER A 95 31.70 -23.26 -12.94
N ASN A 96 31.60 -23.15 -14.27
CA ASN A 96 30.62 -22.27 -14.93
C ASN A 96 29.18 -22.77 -14.74
N GLN A 97 28.95 -24.09 -14.83
CA GLN A 97 27.65 -24.70 -14.56
C GLN A 97 27.21 -24.51 -13.11
N PHE A 98 28.14 -24.69 -12.15
CA PHE A 98 27.88 -24.40 -10.74
C PHE A 98 27.48 -22.93 -10.52
N MET A 99 28.27 -22.00 -11.06
CA MET A 99 28.02 -20.56 -10.90
C MET A 99 26.62 -20.17 -11.41
N LYS A 100 26.26 -20.63 -12.61
CA LYS A 100 24.94 -20.35 -13.21
C LYS A 100 23.80 -20.96 -12.38
N ALA A 101 23.92 -22.24 -12.00
CA ALA A 101 22.89 -22.91 -11.21
C ALA A 101 22.70 -22.23 -9.84
N PHE A 102 23.81 -21.77 -9.22
CA PHE A 102 23.78 -21.05 -7.95
C PHE A 102 23.06 -19.70 -8.06
N ASP A 103 23.34 -18.92 -9.10
CA ASP A 103 22.71 -17.61 -9.32
C ASP A 103 21.21 -17.75 -9.64
N ASP A 104 20.84 -18.72 -10.50
CA ASP A 104 19.44 -19.03 -10.82
C ASP A 104 18.67 -19.52 -9.58
N ALA A 105 19.26 -20.39 -8.76
CA ALA A 105 18.66 -20.87 -7.53
C ALA A 105 18.44 -19.74 -6.52
N ASN A 106 19.41 -18.83 -6.38
CA ASN A 106 19.30 -17.68 -5.50
C ASN A 106 18.13 -16.77 -5.92
N GLY A 107 18.04 -16.43 -7.22
CA GLY A 107 16.94 -15.62 -7.76
C GLY A 107 15.56 -16.23 -7.56
N LEU A 108 15.42 -17.54 -7.80
CA LEU A 108 14.15 -18.26 -7.62
C LEU A 108 13.71 -18.33 -6.15
N VAL A 109 14.66 -18.45 -5.20
CA VAL A 109 14.36 -18.41 -3.76
C VAL A 109 13.78 -17.06 -3.35
N PHE A 110 14.27 -15.95 -3.92
CA PHE A 110 13.72 -14.61 -3.67
C PHE A 110 12.32 -14.43 -4.28
N TRP A 111 12.01 -15.10 -5.39
CA TRP A 111 10.69 -15.01 -6.04
C TRP A 111 9.53 -15.55 -5.17
N ARG A 112 9.82 -16.39 -4.18
CA ARG A 112 8.83 -16.88 -3.20
C ARG A 112 8.25 -15.79 -2.31
N PHE A 113 8.91 -14.64 -2.17
CA PHE A 113 8.36 -13.50 -1.43
C PHE A 113 7.17 -12.84 -2.14
N VAL A 114 7.04 -13.00 -3.47
CA VAL A 114 5.98 -12.40 -4.28
C VAL A 114 5.00 -13.42 -4.86
N ASP A 115 5.40 -14.68 -5.00
CA ASP A 115 4.55 -15.75 -5.53
C ASP A 115 3.66 -16.39 -4.44
N LEU A 116 2.44 -15.88 -4.24
CA LEU A 116 1.49 -16.39 -3.23
C LEU A 116 1.13 -17.89 -3.38
N LEU A 117 1.44 -18.52 -4.51
CA LEU A 117 1.17 -19.93 -4.79
C LEU A 117 2.43 -20.81 -4.79
N TRP A 118 3.61 -20.31 -4.38
CA TRP A 118 4.87 -21.06 -4.43
C TRP A 118 4.81 -22.40 -3.69
N ARG A 119 4.05 -22.49 -2.58
CA ARG A 119 3.84 -23.75 -1.84
C ARG A 119 3.09 -24.80 -2.65
N VAL A 120 2.11 -24.37 -3.45
CA VAL A 120 1.35 -25.24 -4.34
C VAL A 120 2.22 -25.68 -5.51
N LYS A 121 2.94 -24.74 -6.13
CA LYS A 121 3.89 -25.04 -7.23
C LYS A 121 5.00 -25.98 -6.79
N ARG A 122 5.49 -25.83 -5.56
CA ARG A 122 6.47 -26.72 -4.92
C ARG A 122 5.91 -28.12 -4.73
N SER A 123 4.67 -28.24 -4.22
CA SER A 123 4.02 -29.54 -4.05
C SER A 123 3.77 -30.28 -5.37
N LEU A 124 3.53 -29.52 -6.45
CA LEU A 124 3.29 -30.06 -7.79
C LEU A 124 4.56 -30.18 -8.64
N ASN A 125 5.70 -29.67 -8.17
CA ASN A 125 6.96 -29.60 -8.90
C ASN A 125 6.83 -28.97 -10.30
N ILE A 126 6.22 -27.78 -10.37
CA ILE A 126 5.96 -27.05 -11.63
C ILE A 126 6.52 -25.62 -11.61
N GLY A 127 6.82 -25.08 -12.80
CA GLY A 127 7.30 -23.70 -12.97
C GLY A 127 8.64 -23.45 -12.28
N GLY A 128 8.83 -22.26 -11.70
CA GLY A 128 10.08 -21.86 -11.05
C GLY A 128 10.52 -22.77 -9.90
N GLU A 129 9.60 -23.49 -9.26
CA GLU A 129 9.94 -24.44 -8.19
C GLU A 129 10.57 -25.74 -8.74
N ALA A 130 10.21 -26.16 -9.96
CA ALA A 130 10.85 -27.30 -10.63
C ALA A 130 12.29 -26.97 -11.03
N VAL A 131 12.50 -25.78 -11.60
CA VAL A 131 13.83 -25.27 -11.99
C VAL A 131 14.73 -25.09 -10.76
N LEU A 132 14.17 -24.55 -9.66
CA LEU A 132 14.91 -24.42 -8.40
C LEU A 132 15.40 -25.78 -7.88
N LYS A 133 14.57 -26.83 -7.97
CA LYS A 133 14.95 -28.18 -7.56
C LYS A 133 16.07 -28.76 -8.42
N GLU A 134 16.05 -28.51 -9.73
CA GLU A 134 17.10 -28.95 -10.65
C GLU A 134 18.44 -28.23 -10.37
N ASN A 135 18.41 -26.91 -10.19
CA ASN A 135 19.59 -26.12 -9.87
C ASN A 135 20.22 -26.54 -8.53
N ILE A 136 19.41 -26.80 -7.50
CA ILE A 136 19.91 -27.32 -6.21
C ILE A 136 20.65 -28.64 -6.40
N LYS A 137 20.21 -29.51 -7.31
CA LYS A 137 20.89 -30.78 -7.59
C LYS A 137 22.28 -30.59 -8.19
N ILE A 138 22.43 -29.63 -9.11
CA ILE A 138 23.74 -29.29 -9.73
C ILE A 138 24.69 -28.76 -8.66
N ILE A 139 24.21 -27.84 -7.82
CA ILE A 139 24.95 -27.26 -6.71
C ILE A 139 25.41 -28.34 -5.73
N ASP A 140 24.50 -29.23 -5.33
CA ASP A 140 24.78 -30.30 -4.37
C ASP A 140 25.87 -31.23 -4.88
N ASN A 141 25.75 -31.73 -6.11
CA ASN A 141 26.74 -32.63 -6.71
C ASN A 141 28.14 -32.02 -6.68
N PHE A 142 28.25 -30.76 -7.13
CA PHE A 142 29.53 -30.05 -7.18
C PHE A 142 30.17 -29.90 -5.79
N VAL A 143 29.38 -29.52 -4.77
CA VAL A 143 29.90 -29.32 -3.40
C VAL A 143 30.27 -30.65 -2.74
N TYR A 144 29.49 -31.71 -2.96
CA TYR A 144 29.83 -33.03 -2.41
C TYR A 144 31.09 -33.61 -3.05
N ASP A 145 31.29 -33.42 -4.36
CA ASP A 145 32.53 -33.81 -5.03
C ASP A 145 33.73 -33.05 -4.46
N LEU A 146 33.60 -31.73 -4.26
CA LEU A 146 34.63 -30.92 -3.62
C LEU A 146 34.98 -31.39 -2.20
N ILE A 147 33.97 -31.75 -1.39
CA ILE A 147 34.19 -32.29 -0.03
C ILE A 147 34.94 -33.63 -0.09
N ARG A 148 34.58 -34.51 -1.02
CA ARG A 148 35.22 -35.81 -1.21
C ARG A 148 36.68 -35.66 -1.61
N ASP A 149 36.95 -34.85 -2.63
CA ASP A 149 38.29 -34.61 -3.15
C ASP A 149 39.20 -34.00 -2.08
N LYS A 150 38.67 -33.07 -1.29
CA LYS A 150 39.41 -32.47 -0.17
C LYS A 150 39.77 -33.48 0.91
N ARG A 151 38.85 -34.40 1.25
CA ARG A 151 39.13 -35.50 2.20
C ARG A 151 40.24 -36.43 1.68
N GLU A 152 40.27 -36.72 0.39
CA GLU A 152 41.34 -37.54 -0.21
C GLU A 152 42.70 -36.84 -0.16
N GLN A 153 42.74 -35.55 -0.51
CA GLN A 153 43.98 -34.75 -0.41
C GLN A 153 44.54 -34.72 1.01
N MET A 154 43.68 -34.59 2.02
CA MET A 154 44.08 -34.60 3.44
C MET A 154 44.63 -35.95 3.92
N LYS A 155 44.36 -37.06 3.22
CA LYS A 155 44.93 -38.39 3.54
C LYS A 155 46.33 -38.59 2.96
N ILE A 156 46.68 -37.86 1.90
CA ILE A 156 47.90 -38.08 1.10
C ILE A 156 49.01 -37.08 1.46
N GLY A 157 48.68 -35.90 2.00
CA GLY A 157 49.63 -34.81 2.30
C GLY A 157 49.67 -34.36 3.77
N ASN A 158 50.60 -33.44 4.07
CA ASN A 158 50.73 -32.79 5.37
C ASN A 158 49.44 -32.02 5.72
N ARG A 159 48.93 -32.14 6.96
CA ARG A 159 47.68 -31.52 7.44
C ARG A 159 47.81 -29.99 7.63
N ASP A 160 48.31 -29.28 6.63
CA ASP A 160 48.56 -27.85 6.73
C ASP A 160 47.25 -27.04 6.67
N LYS A 161 47.11 -26.14 7.65
CA LYS A 161 45.87 -25.46 8.10
C LYS A 161 45.55 -24.20 7.29
N GLU A 162 45.58 -24.28 5.96
CA GLU A 162 45.54 -23.04 5.15
C GLU A 162 44.13 -22.60 4.73
N ASP A 163 43.14 -23.51 4.70
CA ASP A 163 41.77 -23.20 4.27
C ASP A 163 40.69 -23.56 5.31
N ILE A 164 39.54 -22.87 5.20
CA ILE A 164 38.44 -22.96 6.17
C ILE A 164 37.82 -24.36 6.22
N LEU A 165 37.65 -25.04 5.09
CA LEU A 165 37.02 -26.36 5.01
C LEU A 165 37.87 -27.46 5.63
N SER A 166 39.19 -27.41 5.49
CA SER A 166 40.11 -28.33 6.18
C SER A 166 39.84 -28.35 7.69
N ARG A 167 39.58 -27.19 8.31
CA ARG A 167 39.25 -27.11 9.74
C ARG A 167 37.91 -27.77 10.07
N PHE A 168 36.88 -27.53 9.26
CA PHE A 168 35.57 -28.18 9.43
C PHE A 168 35.63 -29.69 9.19
N LEU A 169 36.48 -30.15 8.27
CA LEU A 169 36.73 -31.57 8.03
C LEU A 169 37.43 -32.24 9.21
N MET A 170 38.48 -31.62 9.78
CA MET A 170 39.14 -32.15 10.98
C MET A 170 38.21 -32.23 12.18
N GLU A 171 37.36 -31.22 12.37
CA GLU A 171 36.37 -31.25 13.46
C GLU A 171 35.29 -32.31 13.20
N SER A 172 34.93 -32.56 11.94
CA SER A 172 33.98 -33.63 11.58
C SER A 172 34.51 -35.04 11.87
N GLU A 173 35.84 -35.23 11.89
CA GLU A 173 36.44 -36.50 12.33
C GLU A 173 36.22 -36.75 13.83
N ASN A 174 36.11 -35.67 14.63
CA ASN A 174 35.89 -35.75 16.09
C ASN A 174 34.40 -35.82 16.46
N ASP A 175 33.50 -35.38 15.57
CA ASP A 175 32.04 -35.39 15.76
C ASP A 175 31.28 -35.81 14.48
N PRO A 176 31.49 -37.05 13.99
CA PRO A 176 30.94 -37.50 12.71
C PRO A 176 29.41 -37.63 12.70
N GLU A 177 28.78 -37.83 13.87
CA GLU A 177 27.32 -37.92 13.98
C GLU A 177 26.63 -36.58 13.72
N ASN A 178 27.20 -35.46 14.21
CA ASN A 178 26.60 -34.14 14.06
C ASN A 178 27.17 -33.31 12.89
N MET A 179 28.40 -33.59 12.44
CA MET A 179 29.09 -32.86 11.35
C MET A 179 29.23 -33.70 10.06
N ASN A 180 28.14 -34.31 9.63
CA ASN A 180 28.09 -35.12 8.40
C ASN A 180 28.27 -34.29 7.10
N ASP A 181 28.35 -34.95 5.96
CA ASP A 181 28.62 -34.33 4.65
C ASP A 181 27.58 -33.27 4.28
N LYS A 182 26.33 -33.45 4.69
CA LYS A 182 25.27 -32.46 4.50
C LYS A 182 25.56 -31.18 5.30
N TYR A 183 26.02 -31.31 6.54
CA TYR A 183 26.43 -30.17 7.37
C TYR A 183 27.61 -29.41 6.73
N LEU A 184 28.60 -30.14 6.22
CA LEU A 184 29.74 -29.55 5.51
C LEU A 184 29.32 -28.84 4.23
N ARG A 185 28.37 -29.42 3.47
CA ARG A 185 27.77 -28.80 2.27
C ARG A 185 27.05 -27.49 2.61
N ASP A 186 26.23 -27.50 3.65
CA ASP A 186 25.42 -26.34 4.06
C ASP A 186 26.30 -25.16 4.53
N ILE A 187 27.39 -25.46 5.24
CA ILE A 187 28.39 -24.46 5.64
C ILE A 187 29.18 -23.95 4.45
N SER A 188 29.60 -24.84 3.54
CA SER A 188 30.36 -24.46 2.35
C SER A 188 29.57 -23.47 1.49
N LEU A 189 28.29 -23.75 1.22
CA LEU A 189 27.45 -22.81 0.48
C LEU A 189 27.21 -21.49 1.19
N SER A 190 27.17 -21.50 2.53
CA SER A 190 27.09 -20.26 3.31
C SER A 190 28.34 -19.40 3.12
N PHE A 191 29.54 -19.99 3.09
CA PHE A 191 30.76 -19.23 2.81
C PHE A 191 30.82 -18.73 1.37
N VAL A 192 30.35 -19.52 0.39
CA VAL A 192 30.29 -19.12 -1.02
C VAL A 192 29.45 -17.85 -1.20
N ILE A 193 28.19 -17.84 -0.72
CA ILE A 193 27.34 -16.63 -0.86
C ILE A 193 27.93 -15.43 -0.11
N ALA A 194 28.50 -15.66 1.08
CA ALA A 194 29.09 -14.60 1.88
C ALA A 194 30.29 -13.95 1.20
N GLY A 195 31.21 -14.76 0.64
CA GLY A 195 32.48 -14.30 0.08
C GLY A 195 32.45 -13.90 -1.39
N LYS A 196 31.47 -14.40 -2.17
CA LYS A 196 31.27 -14.06 -3.59
C LYS A 196 30.47 -12.76 -3.72
N ASP A 197 29.18 -12.83 -3.44
CA ASP A 197 28.21 -11.82 -3.89
C ASP A 197 28.37 -10.50 -3.15
N THR A 198 28.68 -10.54 -1.85
CA THR A 198 28.73 -9.32 -1.03
C THR A 198 29.92 -8.42 -1.37
N SER A 199 31.12 -8.98 -1.48
CA SER A 199 32.33 -8.26 -1.89
C SER A 199 32.22 -7.76 -3.33
N ALA A 200 31.75 -8.61 -4.26
CA ALA A 200 31.64 -8.24 -5.66
C ALA A 200 30.62 -7.10 -5.89
N ASN A 201 29.45 -7.18 -5.25
CA ASN A 201 28.43 -6.15 -5.37
C ASN A 201 28.92 -4.82 -4.77
N THR A 202 29.61 -4.87 -3.63
CA THR A 202 30.21 -3.68 -3.01
C THR A 202 31.27 -3.05 -3.91
N LEU A 203 32.18 -3.85 -4.47
CA LEU A 203 33.20 -3.36 -5.41
C LEU A 203 32.57 -2.79 -6.68
N THR A 204 31.49 -3.40 -7.18
CA THR A 204 30.75 -2.89 -8.35
C THR A 204 30.23 -1.48 -8.07
N TRP A 205 29.53 -1.29 -6.94
CA TRP A 205 29.06 0.03 -6.53
C TRP A 205 30.20 1.00 -6.23
N PHE A 206 31.32 0.50 -5.71
CA PHE A 206 32.50 1.32 -5.41
C PHE A 206 33.08 1.92 -6.70
N PHE A 207 33.36 1.09 -7.70
CA PHE A 207 33.84 1.56 -9.00
C PHE A 207 32.80 2.46 -9.70
N TYR A 208 31.51 2.14 -9.58
CA TYR A 208 30.44 3.02 -10.05
C TYR A 208 30.53 4.42 -9.41
N THR A 209 30.65 4.50 -8.07
CA THR A 209 30.79 5.77 -7.36
C THR A 209 32.10 6.50 -7.72
N LEU A 210 33.22 5.79 -7.88
CA LEU A 210 34.48 6.41 -8.31
C LEU A 210 34.40 7.00 -9.71
N CYS A 211 33.67 6.37 -10.62
CA CYS A 211 33.44 6.90 -11.96
C CYS A 211 32.56 8.16 -11.94
N LYS A 212 31.55 8.22 -11.06
CA LYS A 212 30.72 9.42 -10.85
C LYS A 212 31.48 10.55 -10.15
N HIS A 213 32.57 10.23 -9.45
CA HIS A 213 33.39 11.19 -8.70
C HIS A 213 34.88 11.10 -9.07
N PRO A 214 35.30 11.62 -10.25
CA PRO A 214 36.68 11.49 -10.75
C PRO A 214 37.76 12.02 -9.80
N LEU A 215 37.47 13.12 -9.09
CA LEU A 215 38.40 13.68 -8.10
C LEU A 215 38.65 12.73 -6.92
N ILE A 216 37.63 11.97 -6.51
CA ILE A 216 37.76 10.96 -5.45
C ILE A 216 38.57 9.76 -5.98
N GLN A 217 38.38 9.36 -7.24
CA GLN A 217 39.17 8.32 -7.88
C GLN A 217 40.66 8.69 -7.95
N GLU A 218 40.98 9.95 -8.26
CA GLU A 218 42.35 10.46 -8.26
C GLU A 218 42.98 10.44 -6.86
N LYS A 219 42.27 10.94 -5.84
CA LYS A 219 42.73 10.86 -4.43
C LYS A 219 43.01 9.42 -3.98
N VAL A 220 42.14 8.48 -4.34
CA VAL A 220 42.33 7.05 -4.04
C VAL A 220 43.58 6.50 -4.74
N SER A 221 43.76 6.83 -6.03
CA SER A 221 44.93 6.38 -6.81
C SER A 221 46.25 6.96 -6.25
N GLU A 222 46.27 8.25 -5.89
CA GLU A 222 47.42 8.92 -5.27
C GLU A 222 47.77 8.33 -3.89
N GLU A 223 46.76 8.04 -3.06
CA GLU A 223 46.96 7.37 -1.78
C GLU A 223 47.59 5.99 -1.97
N VAL A 224 47.08 5.21 -2.93
CA VAL A 224 47.60 3.86 -3.23
C VAL A 224 49.05 3.93 -3.68
N LYS A 225 49.38 4.86 -4.59
CA LYS A 225 50.75 5.07 -5.07
C LYS A 225 51.71 5.46 -3.95
N THR A 226 51.29 6.37 -3.08
CA THR A 226 52.09 6.84 -1.93
C THR A 226 52.28 5.73 -0.90
N ALA A 227 51.24 4.97 -0.59
CA ALA A 227 51.29 3.89 0.40
C ALA A 227 52.13 2.69 -0.03
N THR A 228 52.26 2.44 -1.34
CA THR A 228 53.00 1.31 -1.92
C THR A 228 54.42 1.65 -2.36
N GLU A 229 54.80 2.94 -2.35
CA GLU A 229 56.08 3.43 -2.88
C GLU A 229 56.34 2.88 -4.31
N ALA A 230 55.27 2.84 -5.11
CA ALA A 230 55.31 2.36 -6.49
C ALA A 230 55.58 3.51 -7.46
N ASP A 231 56.38 3.24 -8.48
CA ASP A 231 56.71 4.19 -9.54
C ASP A 231 55.89 3.92 -10.80
N ASN A 232 55.88 4.88 -11.74
CA ASN A 232 55.09 4.75 -12.97
C ASN A 232 55.51 3.56 -13.87
N ASN A 233 56.63 2.88 -13.58
CA ASN A 233 57.15 1.76 -14.37
C ASN A 233 56.89 0.39 -13.71
N THR A 234 56.32 0.37 -12.51
CA THR A 234 56.06 -0.87 -11.77
C THR A 234 55.05 -1.74 -12.51
N SER A 235 55.42 -2.99 -12.85
CA SER A 235 54.54 -3.93 -13.56
C SER A 235 53.46 -4.53 -12.64
N ILE A 236 52.41 -5.14 -13.22
CA ILE A 236 51.32 -5.79 -12.46
C ILE A 236 51.86 -6.88 -11.51
N ASP A 237 52.87 -7.64 -11.96
CA ASP A 237 53.48 -8.71 -11.18
C ASP A 237 54.39 -8.17 -10.04
N GLU A 238 55.00 -6.99 -10.23
CA GLU A 238 55.82 -6.32 -9.21
C GLU A 238 54.98 -5.52 -8.20
N PHE A 239 53.78 -5.09 -8.58
CA PHE A 239 52.89 -4.29 -7.74
C PHE A 239 52.21 -5.11 -6.63
N GLY A 240 51.77 -6.34 -6.94
CA GLY A 240 51.13 -7.22 -5.96
C GLY A 240 51.94 -7.39 -4.66
N PRO A 241 53.24 -7.73 -4.71
CA PRO A 241 54.11 -7.81 -3.54
C PRO A 241 54.27 -6.51 -2.74
N LYS A 242 54.13 -5.33 -3.39
CA LYS A 242 54.21 -4.01 -2.71
C LYS A 242 52.98 -3.71 -1.84
N LEU A 243 51.85 -4.41 -2.02
CA LEU A 243 50.65 -4.31 -1.17
C LEU A 243 50.82 -5.04 0.17
N THR A 244 51.86 -4.68 0.92
CA THR A 244 52.13 -5.21 2.26
C THR A 244 51.03 -4.82 3.26
N GLN A 245 50.99 -5.47 4.41
CA GLN A 245 50.06 -5.07 5.48
C GLN A 245 50.24 -3.59 5.86
N VAL A 246 51.49 -3.12 5.92
CA VAL A 246 51.82 -1.72 6.23
C VAL A 246 51.27 -0.77 5.17
N ALA A 247 51.37 -1.13 3.89
CA ALA A 247 50.78 -0.33 2.81
C ALA A 247 49.24 -0.28 2.93
N LEU A 248 48.60 -1.43 3.19
CA LEU A 248 47.15 -1.50 3.38
C LEU A 248 46.68 -0.69 4.60
N ASP A 249 47.44 -0.66 5.68
CA ASP A 249 47.10 0.10 6.89
C ASP A 249 47.17 1.62 6.67
N LYS A 250 48.05 2.09 5.77
CA LYS A 250 48.17 3.51 5.37
C LYS A 250 47.03 4.00 4.46
N MET A 251 46.31 3.11 3.79
CA MET A 251 45.25 3.46 2.83
C MET A 251 43.92 3.80 3.54
N HIS A 252 43.85 4.93 4.23
CA HIS A 252 42.68 5.35 5.01
C HIS A 252 41.56 5.90 4.13
N TYR A 253 41.88 6.66 3.09
CA TYR A 253 40.93 7.28 2.17
C TYR A 253 40.23 6.23 1.30
N LEU A 254 40.96 5.23 0.79
CA LEU A 254 40.38 4.07 0.08
C LEU A 254 39.42 3.30 0.99
N HIS A 255 39.79 3.09 2.26
CA HIS A 255 38.93 2.39 3.22
C HIS A 255 37.67 3.21 3.56
N ALA A 256 37.81 4.53 3.69
CA ALA A 256 36.70 5.46 3.85
C ALA A 256 35.74 5.43 2.64
N ALA A 257 36.27 5.44 1.42
CA ALA A 257 35.48 5.41 0.20
C ALA A 257 34.71 4.09 0.05
N LEU A 258 35.33 2.94 0.33
CA LEU A 258 34.63 1.64 0.38
C LEU A 258 33.52 1.61 1.42
N THR A 259 33.75 2.21 2.59
CA THR A 259 32.76 2.27 3.68
C THR A 259 31.60 3.20 3.34
N GLU A 260 31.88 4.33 2.70
CA GLU A 260 30.86 5.25 2.20
C GLU A 260 30.02 4.63 1.08
N THR A 261 30.65 3.85 0.20
CA THR A 261 29.92 3.06 -0.80
C THR A 261 28.96 2.09 -0.11
N LEU A 262 29.40 1.35 0.91
CA LEU A 262 28.54 0.43 1.67
C LEU A 262 27.41 1.13 2.42
N ARG A 263 27.59 2.39 2.83
CA ARG A 263 26.53 3.18 3.48
C ARG A 263 25.40 3.47 2.49
N LEU A 264 25.75 3.90 1.28
CA LEU A 264 24.76 4.21 0.23
C LEU A 264 24.25 2.94 -0.47
N TYR A 265 25.09 1.95 -0.70
CA TYR A 265 24.80 0.75 -1.47
C TYR A 265 25.22 -0.51 -0.69
N PRO A 266 24.56 -0.80 0.45
CA PRO A 266 24.84 -2.00 1.22
C PRO A 266 24.50 -3.25 0.39
N ALA A 267 25.41 -4.23 0.40
CA ALA A 267 25.19 -5.49 -0.31
C ALA A 267 23.94 -6.25 0.16
N VAL A 268 23.56 -6.07 1.44
CA VAL A 268 22.32 -6.58 2.03
C VAL A 268 21.47 -5.39 2.51
N PRO A 269 20.49 -4.91 1.73
CA PRO A 269 19.74 -3.69 2.03
C PRO A 269 18.67 -3.85 3.12
N LEU A 270 18.25 -5.09 3.40
CA LEU A 270 17.25 -5.47 4.39
C LEU A 270 17.68 -6.78 5.05
N ASP A 271 17.62 -6.85 6.39
CA ASP A 271 17.74 -8.11 7.15
C ASP A 271 16.52 -8.27 8.06
N GLY A 272 16.06 -9.52 8.21
CA GLY A 272 14.88 -9.90 8.99
C GLY A 272 15.21 -10.97 10.04
N LYS A 273 14.46 -10.96 11.13
CA LYS A 273 14.47 -11.88 12.27
C LYS A 273 13.04 -12.21 12.66
N SER A 274 12.84 -13.25 13.45
CA SER A 274 11.55 -13.57 14.05
C SER A 274 11.68 -13.56 15.57
N ALA A 275 10.72 -12.97 16.25
CA ALA A 275 10.69 -12.93 17.70
C ALA A 275 10.40 -14.33 18.27
N GLU A 276 11.32 -14.87 19.09
CA GLU A 276 11.15 -16.20 19.71
C GLU A 276 10.22 -16.16 20.93
N ASN A 277 10.20 -15.01 21.60
CA ASN A 277 9.33 -14.69 22.73
C ASN A 277 8.73 -13.31 22.51
N ASP A 278 7.67 -13.00 23.27
CA ASP A 278 7.15 -11.63 23.34
C ASP A 278 8.25 -10.71 23.87
N ASP A 279 8.38 -9.53 23.27
CA ASP A 279 9.44 -8.56 23.58
C ASP A 279 8.93 -7.12 23.45
N ILE A 280 9.66 -6.14 23.96
CA ILE A 280 9.35 -4.71 23.83
C ILE A 280 10.59 -3.96 23.36
N LEU A 281 10.52 -3.33 22.19
CA LEU A 281 11.61 -2.53 21.66
C LEU A 281 11.83 -1.24 22.48
N PRO A 282 13.02 -0.62 22.39
CA PRO A 282 13.34 0.61 23.13
C PRO A 282 12.40 1.81 22.86
N ASP A 283 11.69 1.82 21.74
CA ASP A 283 10.67 2.82 21.40
C ASP A 283 9.28 2.51 21.98
N GLY A 284 9.15 1.43 22.76
CA GLY A 284 7.92 0.98 23.39
C GLY A 284 7.08 0.05 22.50
N LEU A 285 7.53 -0.30 21.29
CA LEU A 285 6.80 -1.21 20.42
C LEU A 285 6.80 -2.64 20.99
N LYS A 286 5.61 -3.16 21.31
CA LYS A 286 5.42 -4.54 21.75
C LYS A 286 5.44 -5.49 20.55
N ILE A 287 6.26 -6.52 20.65
CA ILE A 287 6.43 -7.56 19.64
C ILE A 287 5.93 -8.87 20.23
N LYS A 288 5.18 -9.65 19.45
CA LYS A 288 4.72 -10.98 19.86
C LYS A 288 5.64 -12.06 19.31
N LYS A 289 5.72 -13.17 20.03
CA LYS A 289 6.32 -14.41 19.53
C LYS A 289 5.78 -14.75 18.14
N GLY A 290 6.69 -14.94 17.20
CA GLY A 290 6.41 -15.24 15.79
C GLY A 290 6.38 -14.03 14.87
N ASP A 291 6.36 -12.81 15.41
CA ASP A 291 6.42 -11.59 14.58
C ASP A 291 7.77 -11.48 13.87
N GLY A 292 7.72 -11.04 12.61
CA GLY A 292 8.91 -10.72 11.82
C GLY A 292 9.38 -9.29 12.09
N LEU A 293 10.66 -9.12 12.42
CA LEU A 293 11.31 -7.85 12.67
C LEU A 293 12.42 -7.67 11.65
N GLY A 294 12.60 -6.48 11.09
CA GLY A 294 13.72 -6.24 10.19
C GLY A 294 14.25 -4.82 10.30
N TYR A 295 15.52 -4.67 9.98
CA TYR A 295 16.15 -3.36 9.80
C TYR A 295 16.59 -3.18 8.35
N MET A 296 16.56 -1.94 7.89
CA MET A 296 16.77 -1.61 6.48
C MET A 296 18.04 -0.76 6.34
N ALA A 297 19.18 -1.40 6.08
CA ALA A 297 20.46 -0.71 5.95
C ALA A 297 20.46 0.36 4.85
N TYR A 298 19.75 0.13 3.73
CA TYR A 298 19.70 1.06 2.60
C TYR A 298 19.05 2.43 2.93
N PRO A 299 17.83 2.49 3.50
CA PRO A 299 17.25 3.75 3.95
C PRO A 299 17.95 4.29 5.20
N MET A 300 18.42 3.44 6.14
CA MET A 300 19.22 3.91 7.30
C MET A 300 20.47 4.68 6.86
N GLY A 301 21.10 4.25 5.77
CA GLY A 301 22.22 4.96 5.15
C GLY A 301 21.87 6.36 4.69
N ARG A 302 20.60 6.70 4.41
CA ARG A 302 20.15 7.99 3.84
C ARG A 302 19.29 8.82 4.80
N MET A 303 19.11 8.37 6.03
CA MET A 303 18.30 9.09 7.01
C MET A 303 19.04 10.32 7.51
N THR A 304 18.44 11.50 7.29
CA THR A 304 19.04 12.79 7.67
C THR A 304 19.24 12.93 9.17
N TYR A 305 18.38 12.33 10.00
CA TYR A 305 18.57 12.33 11.46
C TYR A 305 19.76 11.47 11.93
N ILE A 306 20.27 10.56 11.09
CA ILE A 306 21.44 9.71 11.40
C ILE A 306 22.72 10.33 10.83
N TRP A 307 22.65 10.85 9.59
CA TRP A 307 23.82 11.24 8.81
C TRP A 307 23.93 12.73 8.50
N GLY A 308 22.93 13.54 8.85
CA GLY A 308 22.86 14.98 8.53
C GLY A 308 22.18 15.27 7.19
N ASP A 309 22.11 16.55 6.80
CA ASP A 309 21.45 16.98 5.56
C ASP A 309 22.16 16.47 4.29
N ASP A 310 23.46 16.16 4.39
CA ASP A 310 24.27 15.59 3.32
C ASP A 310 24.16 14.04 3.23
N ALA A 311 23.12 13.44 3.82
CA ALA A 311 22.95 11.99 3.91
C ALA A 311 22.87 11.28 2.55
N GLU A 312 22.48 11.96 1.47
CA GLU A 312 22.44 11.36 0.12
C GLU A 312 23.77 11.51 -0.65
N GLU A 313 24.68 12.36 -0.18
CA GLU A 313 25.94 12.63 -0.87
C GLU A 313 26.97 11.51 -0.63
N PHE A 314 27.72 11.14 -1.67
CA PHE A 314 28.87 10.25 -1.56
C PHE A 314 30.10 11.06 -1.09
N ARG A 315 30.42 10.97 0.19
CA ARG A 315 31.46 11.76 0.85
C ARG A 315 32.36 10.90 1.75
N PRO A 316 33.45 10.32 1.20
CA PRO A 316 34.41 9.52 1.97
C PRO A 316 35.00 10.26 3.19
N GLU A 317 35.16 11.58 3.10
CA GLU A 317 35.70 12.42 4.18
C GLU A 317 34.92 12.31 5.49
N ARG A 318 33.65 11.86 5.44
CA ARG A 318 32.81 11.61 6.62
C ARG A 318 33.43 10.60 7.59
N TRP A 319 34.22 9.67 7.07
CA TRP A 319 34.85 8.60 7.83
C TRP A 319 36.27 8.96 8.27
N LEU A 320 36.73 10.19 8.04
CA LEU A 320 38.09 10.61 8.31
C LEU A 320 38.13 11.67 9.40
N ASN A 321 39.02 11.48 10.36
CA ASN A 321 39.40 12.51 11.33
C ASN A 321 40.90 12.76 11.21
N ASN A 322 41.29 13.99 10.85
CA ASN A 322 42.68 14.35 10.52
C ASN A 322 43.35 13.40 9.50
N GLY A 323 42.58 12.94 8.50
CA GLY A 323 43.06 12.02 7.45
C GLY A 323 43.14 10.54 7.85
N VAL A 324 42.82 10.19 9.10
CA VAL A 324 42.80 8.81 9.60
C VAL A 324 41.37 8.29 9.63
N PHE A 325 41.16 7.06 9.15
CA PHE A 325 39.85 6.42 9.17
C PHE A 325 39.34 6.19 10.61
N GLN A 326 38.10 6.59 10.87
CA GLN A 326 37.39 6.38 12.12
C GLN A 326 36.06 5.67 11.85
N PRO A 327 35.88 4.42 12.32
CA PRO A 327 34.64 3.69 12.12
C PRO A 327 33.51 4.28 12.98
N GLU A 328 32.31 4.32 12.41
CA GLU A 328 31.09 4.62 13.15
C GLU A 328 30.58 3.40 13.93
N SER A 329 29.65 3.65 14.86
CA SER A 329 28.96 2.58 15.59
C SER A 329 28.35 1.56 14.61
N PRO A 330 28.53 0.23 14.81
CA PRO A 330 27.87 -0.80 14.00
C PRO A 330 26.35 -0.72 14.01
N PHE A 331 25.76 -0.07 15.03
CA PHE A 331 24.32 0.19 15.12
C PHE A 331 23.87 1.39 14.26
N LYS A 332 24.81 2.29 13.93
CA LYS A 332 24.63 3.40 12.98
C LYS A 332 24.91 2.95 11.54
N PHE A 333 25.95 2.12 11.36
CA PHE A 333 26.37 1.53 10.10
C PHE A 333 26.20 0.01 10.12
N THR A 334 25.01 -0.45 9.72
CA THR A 334 24.58 -1.85 9.86
C THR A 334 24.90 -2.74 8.65
N ALA A 335 25.73 -2.27 7.71
CA ALA A 335 26.08 -3.03 6.49
C ALA A 335 26.76 -4.38 6.78
N PHE A 336 27.48 -4.50 7.90
CA PHE A 336 28.06 -5.76 8.40
C PHE A 336 27.30 -6.34 9.59
N GLN A 337 26.04 -5.95 9.81
CA GLN A 337 25.26 -6.25 11.01
C GLN A 337 25.90 -5.70 12.30
N ALA A 338 25.25 -5.92 13.44
CA ALA A 338 25.73 -5.48 14.75
C ALA A 338 25.54 -6.58 15.82
N GLY A 339 26.22 -6.43 16.96
CA GLY A 339 26.10 -7.35 18.10
C GLY A 339 26.69 -8.75 17.83
N PRO A 340 26.17 -9.80 18.50
CA PRO A 340 26.69 -11.18 18.38
C PRO A 340 26.68 -11.75 16.96
N ARG A 341 25.82 -11.21 16.09
CA ARG A 341 25.65 -11.61 14.69
C ARG A 341 26.50 -10.77 13.72
N ILE A 342 27.34 -9.84 14.20
CA ILE A 342 28.24 -9.05 13.34
C ILE A 342 29.00 -9.95 12.34
N CYS A 343 29.11 -9.50 11.10
CA CYS A 343 29.65 -10.29 10.00
C CYS A 343 31.05 -10.81 10.35
N LEU A 344 31.19 -12.13 10.28
CA LEU A 344 32.46 -12.79 10.61
C LEU A 344 33.56 -12.44 9.61
N GLY A 345 33.18 -12.28 8.34
CA GLY A 345 34.07 -11.94 7.24
C GLY A 345 34.29 -10.44 7.06
N LYS A 346 33.95 -9.56 8.03
CA LYS A 346 34.10 -8.10 7.85
C LYS A 346 35.53 -7.70 7.45
N GLU A 347 36.51 -8.10 8.26
CA GLU A 347 37.93 -7.76 8.02
C GLU A 347 38.47 -8.44 6.76
N PHE A 348 37.99 -9.66 6.49
CA PHE A 348 38.30 -10.41 5.27
C PHE A 348 37.79 -9.68 4.03
N ALA A 349 36.55 -9.22 4.05
CA ALA A 349 35.92 -8.49 2.95
C ALA A 349 36.62 -7.15 2.70
N TYR A 350 36.87 -6.34 3.75
CA TYR A 350 37.61 -5.09 3.57
C TYR A 350 39.01 -5.32 3.01
N ARG A 351 39.72 -6.36 3.45
CA ARG A 351 41.03 -6.73 2.92
C ARG A 351 40.96 -7.12 1.44
N GLN A 352 40.04 -8.00 1.08
CA GLN A 352 39.81 -8.42 -0.31
C GLN A 352 39.50 -7.22 -1.20
N MET A 353 38.55 -6.39 -0.76
CA MET A 353 38.13 -5.20 -1.49
C MET A 353 39.24 -4.16 -1.61
N LYS A 354 40.02 -3.90 -0.56
CA LYS A 354 41.15 -2.95 -0.62
C LYS A 354 42.25 -3.43 -1.56
N ILE A 355 42.66 -4.70 -1.49
CA ILE A 355 43.72 -5.24 -2.36
C ILE A 355 43.27 -5.17 -3.82
N LEU A 356 42.05 -5.65 -4.11
CA LEU A 356 41.51 -5.64 -5.46
C LEU A 356 41.35 -4.21 -5.98
N ALA A 357 40.74 -3.32 -5.19
CA ALA A 357 40.58 -1.91 -5.54
C ALA A 357 41.92 -1.22 -5.77
N ALA A 358 42.91 -1.41 -4.89
CA ALA A 358 44.23 -0.80 -5.00
C ALA A 358 44.96 -1.22 -6.29
N ILE A 359 44.93 -2.51 -6.65
CA ILE A 359 45.52 -3.00 -7.90
C ILE A 359 44.82 -2.33 -9.09
N LEU A 360 43.49 -2.34 -9.10
CA LEU A 360 42.74 -1.84 -10.24
C LEU A 360 42.87 -0.32 -10.41
N VAL A 361 42.76 0.49 -9.35
CA VAL A 361 42.87 1.96 -9.43
C VAL A 361 44.30 2.46 -9.64
N TYR A 362 45.30 1.62 -9.40
CA TYR A 362 46.69 1.92 -9.72
C TYR A 362 46.95 1.80 -11.23
N PHE A 363 46.50 0.71 -11.85
CA PHE A 363 46.75 0.43 -13.26
C PHE A 363 45.71 1.02 -14.21
N PHE A 364 44.49 1.30 -13.74
CA PHE A 364 43.39 1.69 -14.60
C PHE A 364 42.67 2.93 -14.06
N LYS A 365 42.35 3.85 -14.97
CA LYS A 365 41.36 4.90 -14.74
C LYS A 365 40.01 4.40 -15.23
N PHE A 366 39.09 4.17 -14.32
CA PHE A 366 37.74 3.75 -14.64
C PHE A 366 36.91 4.97 -15.01
N LYS A 367 36.23 4.86 -16.14
CA LYS A 367 35.16 5.76 -16.52
C LYS A 367 33.93 4.89 -16.69
N LEU A 368 32.79 5.40 -16.26
CA LEU A 368 31.55 4.81 -16.72
C LEU A 368 31.59 4.93 -18.24
N VAL A 369 31.43 3.79 -18.91
CA VAL A 369 30.86 3.83 -20.24
C VAL A 369 29.57 4.61 -20.01
N ASP A 370 29.50 5.80 -20.59
CA ASP A 370 28.38 6.74 -20.51
C ASP A 370 27.10 5.91 -20.27
N GLU A 371 26.34 6.08 -19.17
CA GLU A 371 25.33 5.08 -18.73
C GLU A 371 24.29 4.74 -19.83
N SER A 372 24.15 5.72 -20.66
CA SER A 372 23.50 5.88 -21.94
C SER A 372 24.13 5.20 -23.18
N LYS A 373 25.31 4.60 -23.02
CA LYS A 373 26.05 3.65 -23.88
C LYS A 373 26.01 2.20 -23.36
N GLU A 374 25.79 1.96 -22.06
CA GLU A 374 25.68 0.58 -21.51
C GLU A 374 24.23 0.07 -21.39
N ALA A 375 23.26 0.96 -21.12
CA ALA A 375 21.83 0.69 -21.39
C ALA A 375 21.56 0.41 -22.89
N THR A 376 22.60 0.52 -23.72
CA THR A 376 22.57 0.43 -25.17
C THR A 376 23.53 -0.63 -25.70
N LYS A 377 24.11 -1.44 -24.80
CA LYS A 377 24.86 -2.65 -25.16
C LYS A 377 23.93 -3.78 -25.61
N TYR A 378 22.72 -3.79 -25.08
CA TYR A 378 21.61 -4.65 -25.51
C TYR A 378 20.36 -3.78 -25.69
N PRO A 379 20.27 -3.00 -26.78
CA PRO A 379 19.09 -2.19 -27.03
C PRO A 379 17.84 -3.06 -27.20
N THR A 380 18.02 -4.35 -27.48
CA THR A 380 16.97 -5.36 -27.58
C THR A 380 17.05 -6.40 -26.47
N PHE A 381 15.95 -6.64 -25.76
CA PHE A 381 15.86 -7.65 -24.70
C PHE A 381 14.49 -8.34 -24.67
N ARG A 382 14.44 -9.54 -24.08
CA ARG A 382 13.21 -10.34 -23.95
C ARG A 382 12.77 -10.43 -22.50
N PHE A 383 11.50 -10.17 -22.27
CA PHE A 383 10.80 -10.38 -21.01
C PHE A 383 9.86 -11.58 -21.16
N VAL A 384 10.05 -12.61 -20.33
CA VAL A 384 9.25 -13.84 -20.39
C VAL A 384 8.35 -13.94 -19.16
N THR A 385 7.05 -14.04 -19.39
CA THR A 385 6.06 -14.35 -18.35
C THR A 385 5.52 -15.77 -18.56
N PRO A 386 4.77 -16.33 -17.59
CA PRO A 386 4.21 -17.69 -17.72
C PRO A 386 3.24 -17.91 -18.89
N THR A 387 2.75 -16.85 -19.53
CA THR A 387 1.71 -16.93 -20.57
C THR A 387 2.09 -16.29 -21.89
N HIS A 388 3.10 -15.41 -21.91
CA HIS A 388 3.55 -14.70 -23.11
C HIS A 388 5.01 -14.21 -22.96
N SER A 389 5.66 -13.99 -24.11
CA SER A 389 7.02 -13.45 -24.20
C SER A 389 6.95 -12.11 -24.96
N GLU A 390 7.53 -11.07 -24.40
CA GLU A 390 7.65 -9.74 -25.00
C GLU A 390 9.11 -9.47 -25.33
N VAL A 391 9.40 -8.94 -26.51
CA VAL A 391 10.72 -8.49 -26.94
C VAL A 391 10.65 -6.98 -27.11
N TYR A 392 11.49 -6.25 -26.39
CA TYR A 392 11.56 -4.80 -26.49
C TYR A 392 12.87 -4.39 -27.11
N THR A 393 12.82 -3.46 -28.06
CA THR A 393 14.00 -2.84 -28.66
C THR A 393 13.99 -1.33 -28.52
N ALA A 394 15.15 -0.75 -28.33
CA ALA A 394 15.38 0.68 -28.36
C ALA A 394 16.38 1.07 -29.48
N ASP A 395 16.76 0.12 -30.35
CA ASP A 395 17.63 0.35 -31.50
C ASP A 395 16.83 0.96 -32.67
N PRO A 396 17.17 2.16 -33.15
CA PRO A 396 16.50 2.77 -34.30
C PRO A 396 16.46 1.88 -35.56
N VAL A 397 17.47 1.03 -35.78
CA VAL A 397 17.55 0.12 -36.94
C VAL A 397 16.51 -1.00 -36.81
N ASN A 398 16.38 -1.59 -35.62
CA ASN A 398 15.33 -2.59 -35.36
C ASN A 398 13.94 -1.96 -35.38
N VAL A 399 13.80 -0.73 -34.86
CA VAL A 399 12.55 0.02 -34.93
C VAL A 399 12.16 0.32 -36.38
N GLU A 400 13.11 0.71 -37.25
CA GLU A 400 12.88 0.86 -38.69
C GLU A 400 12.49 -0.48 -39.32
N TYR A 401 13.17 -1.57 -38.95
CA TYR A 401 12.82 -2.89 -39.45
C TYR A 401 11.39 -3.30 -39.09
N ILE A 402 11.01 -3.15 -37.82
CA ILE A 402 9.67 -3.49 -37.31
C ILE A 402 8.59 -2.59 -37.93
N LEU A 403 8.84 -1.28 -38.02
CA LEU A 403 7.82 -0.31 -38.43
C LEU A 403 7.76 -0.05 -39.93
N LYS A 404 8.80 -0.40 -40.71
CA LYS A 404 8.88 -0.11 -42.15
C LYS A 404 9.25 -1.35 -42.96
N THR A 405 10.35 -2.02 -42.65
CA THR A 405 10.92 -3.08 -43.53
C THR A 405 10.10 -4.37 -43.49
N ASN A 406 9.81 -4.93 -42.31
CA ASN A 406 8.96 -6.11 -42.13
C ASN A 406 7.64 -5.77 -41.43
N PHE A 407 7.11 -4.59 -41.73
CA PHE A 407 5.88 -4.04 -41.14
C PHE A 407 4.68 -5.02 -41.18
N ALA A 408 4.56 -5.82 -42.25
CA ALA A 408 3.44 -6.76 -42.41
C ALA A 408 3.45 -7.92 -41.40
N ASN A 409 4.61 -8.25 -40.81
CA ASN A 409 4.74 -9.32 -39.83
C ASN A 409 4.34 -8.88 -38.41
N TYR A 410 4.31 -7.57 -38.13
CA TYR A 410 4.10 -7.01 -36.79
C TYR A 410 2.75 -6.30 -36.68
N THR A 411 1.72 -7.05 -36.31
CA THR A 411 0.35 -6.54 -36.14
C THR A 411 0.13 -6.05 -34.71
N LYS A 412 -1.04 -5.51 -34.36
CA LYS A 412 -1.38 -5.24 -32.95
C LYS A 412 -1.74 -6.54 -32.19
N GLY A 413 -2.07 -7.62 -32.89
CA GLY A 413 -2.56 -8.86 -32.32
C GLY A 413 -3.94 -8.75 -31.66
N GLU A 414 -4.59 -9.88 -31.39
CA GLU A 414 -5.92 -9.93 -30.77
C GLU A 414 -5.97 -9.26 -29.39
N TYR A 415 -4.88 -9.29 -28.63
CA TYR A 415 -4.79 -8.74 -27.28
C TYR A 415 -4.98 -7.22 -27.26
N ILE A 416 -4.15 -6.47 -27.99
CA ILE A 416 -4.25 -5.00 -28.07
C ILE A 416 -5.56 -4.60 -28.77
N ASN A 417 -5.99 -5.37 -29.76
CA ASN A 417 -7.26 -5.12 -30.44
C ASN A 417 -8.44 -5.25 -29.46
N ASN A 418 -8.48 -6.27 -28.59
CA ASN A 418 -9.55 -6.44 -27.61
C ASN A 418 -9.53 -5.34 -26.52
N ILE A 419 -8.34 -4.87 -26.11
CA ILE A 419 -8.20 -3.79 -25.13
C ILE A 419 -8.72 -2.46 -25.69
N MET A 420 -8.35 -2.11 -26.92
CA MET A 420 -8.72 -0.81 -27.51
C MET A 420 -10.14 -0.81 -28.09
N ARG A 421 -10.68 -1.97 -28.46
CA ARG A 421 -11.99 -2.10 -29.12
C ARG A 421 -13.16 -1.65 -28.26
N ASP A 422 -13.08 -1.81 -26.94
CA ASP A 422 -14.16 -1.36 -26.05
C ASP A 422 -14.27 0.18 -26.03
N MET A 423 -13.16 0.91 -26.19
CA MET A 423 -13.14 2.38 -26.11
C MET A 423 -13.33 3.08 -27.46
N ILE A 424 -12.68 2.59 -28.52
CA ILE A 424 -12.66 3.25 -29.84
C ILE A 424 -13.20 2.34 -30.97
N GLY A 425 -13.79 1.21 -30.62
CA GLY A 425 -14.40 0.27 -31.58
C GLY A 425 -13.40 -0.25 -32.61
N SER A 426 -13.81 -0.23 -33.87
CA SER A 426 -12.98 -0.57 -35.03
C SER A 426 -12.16 0.62 -35.56
N GLY A 427 -11.92 1.63 -34.74
CA GLY A 427 -11.21 2.84 -35.12
C GLY A 427 -9.71 2.61 -35.38
N ILE A 428 -9.04 3.65 -35.92
CA ILE A 428 -7.73 3.51 -36.59
C ILE A 428 -6.61 2.98 -35.67
N PHE A 429 -6.75 3.15 -34.35
CA PHE A 429 -5.82 2.62 -33.36
C PHE A 429 -6.16 1.21 -32.86
N ALA A 430 -7.29 0.63 -33.25
CA ALA A 430 -7.73 -0.73 -32.89
C ALA A 430 -7.79 -1.73 -34.07
N VAL A 431 -7.49 -1.30 -35.30
CA VAL A 431 -7.48 -2.17 -36.50
C VAL A 431 -6.14 -2.22 -37.23
N ASP A 432 -5.96 -3.29 -38.01
CA ASP A 432 -4.86 -3.55 -38.94
C ASP A 432 -5.43 -3.97 -40.32
N GLY A 433 -4.55 -4.24 -41.29
CA GLY A 433 -4.92 -4.70 -42.63
C GLY A 433 -5.72 -3.66 -43.44
N GLU A 434 -6.59 -4.14 -44.34
CA GLU A 434 -7.34 -3.29 -45.28
C GLU A 434 -8.18 -2.20 -44.60
N LYS A 435 -8.80 -2.52 -43.45
CA LYS A 435 -9.59 -1.55 -42.69
C LYS A 435 -8.73 -0.40 -42.17
N TRP A 436 -7.52 -0.68 -41.69
CA TRP A 436 -6.60 0.37 -41.27
C TRP A 436 -6.15 1.25 -42.44
N HIS A 437 -5.84 0.64 -43.59
CA HIS A 437 -5.46 1.39 -44.80
C HIS A 437 -6.60 2.32 -45.28
N HIS A 438 -7.83 1.83 -45.26
CA HIS A 438 -9.02 2.61 -45.62
C HIS A 438 -9.22 3.81 -44.68
N GLN A 439 -9.26 3.60 -43.36
CA GLN A 439 -9.41 4.70 -42.39
C GLN A 439 -8.27 5.71 -42.46
N ARG A 440 -7.03 5.23 -42.66
CA ARG A 440 -5.86 6.12 -42.80
C ARG A 440 -5.95 6.97 -44.06
N LYS A 441 -6.41 6.40 -45.18
CA LYS A 441 -6.61 7.15 -46.43
C LYS A 441 -7.66 8.24 -46.24
N LEU A 442 -8.79 7.90 -45.62
CA LEU A 442 -9.88 8.84 -45.35
C LEU A 442 -9.44 9.98 -44.42
N ALA A 443 -8.89 9.66 -43.25
CA ALA A 443 -8.49 10.69 -42.28
C ALA A 443 -7.25 11.49 -42.75
N GLY A 444 -6.32 10.86 -43.45
CA GLY A 444 -5.06 11.48 -43.88
C GLY A 444 -5.24 12.63 -44.88
N VAL A 445 -6.21 12.53 -45.78
CA VAL A 445 -6.56 13.61 -46.73
C VAL A 445 -7.00 14.87 -45.99
N GLU A 446 -7.70 14.71 -44.87
CA GLU A 446 -8.22 15.83 -44.09
C GLU A 446 -7.13 16.60 -43.35
N PHE A 447 -6.25 15.91 -42.63
CA PHE A 447 -5.10 16.54 -41.96
C PHE A 447 -4.11 17.21 -42.95
N ALA A 448 -4.16 16.84 -44.23
CA ALA A 448 -3.39 17.48 -45.30
C ALA A 448 -4.06 18.73 -45.91
N THR A 449 -5.37 18.94 -45.72
CA THR A 449 -6.10 20.00 -46.42
C THR A 449 -5.85 21.39 -45.81
N LYS A 450 -5.53 22.40 -46.64
CA LYS A 450 -5.28 23.79 -46.21
C LYS A 450 -6.47 24.39 -45.41
N ALA A 451 -7.70 24.13 -45.85
CA ALA A 451 -8.92 24.63 -45.22
C ALA A 451 -9.05 24.21 -43.74
N LEU A 452 -8.83 22.93 -43.43
CA LEU A 452 -8.90 22.43 -42.06
C LEU A 452 -7.80 23.03 -41.16
N ARG A 453 -6.61 23.27 -41.71
CA ARG A 453 -5.49 23.90 -40.97
C ARG A 453 -5.78 25.36 -40.62
N ASP A 454 -6.41 26.10 -41.53
CA ASP A 454 -6.73 27.50 -41.30
C ASP A 454 -7.94 27.64 -40.33
N PHE A 455 -8.97 26.79 -40.48
CA PHE A 455 -10.12 26.72 -39.57
C PHE A 455 -9.72 26.32 -38.13
N SER A 456 -8.94 25.25 -37.97
CA SER A 456 -8.49 24.78 -36.64
C SER A 456 -7.66 25.82 -35.90
N THR A 457 -6.88 26.64 -36.61
CA THR A 457 -6.09 27.73 -36.02
C THR A 457 -6.99 28.78 -35.37
N LEU A 458 -8.10 29.13 -36.02
CA LEU A 458 -9.06 30.10 -35.51
C LEU A 458 -9.79 29.55 -34.27
N VAL A 459 -10.18 28.29 -34.29
CA VAL A 459 -10.81 27.61 -33.15
C VAL A 459 -9.85 27.52 -31.96
N PHE A 460 -8.59 27.16 -32.19
CA PHE A 460 -7.58 27.08 -31.13
C PHE A 460 -7.32 28.44 -30.49
N LYS A 461 -7.24 29.52 -31.27
CA LYS A 461 -7.15 30.88 -30.74
C LYS A 461 -8.34 31.21 -29.84
N SER A 462 -9.57 31.01 -30.33
CA SER A 462 -10.79 31.31 -29.56
C SER A 462 -10.86 30.55 -28.23
N ASN A 463 -10.54 29.26 -28.25
CA ASN A 463 -10.53 28.44 -27.04
C ASN A 463 -9.40 28.84 -26.08
N THR A 464 -8.25 29.23 -26.59
CA THR A 464 -7.11 29.66 -25.78
C THR A 464 -7.37 31.03 -25.12
N ILE A 465 -8.06 31.94 -25.80
CA ILE A 465 -8.53 33.21 -25.21
C ILE A 465 -9.47 32.92 -24.03
N LYS A 466 -10.47 32.04 -24.22
CA LYS A 466 -11.39 31.63 -23.14
C LYS A 466 -10.66 30.99 -21.96
N LEU A 467 -9.65 30.17 -22.24
CA LEU A 467 -8.84 29.54 -21.20
C LEU A 467 -7.99 30.58 -20.43
N SER A 468 -7.34 31.49 -21.14
CA SER A 468 -6.50 32.55 -20.55
C SER A 468 -7.31 33.48 -19.66
N ASN A 469 -8.51 33.88 -20.10
CA ASN A 469 -9.45 34.68 -19.30
C ASN A 469 -9.90 33.96 -18.02
N LYS A 470 -10.02 32.63 -18.04
CA LYS A 470 -10.32 31.85 -16.83
C LYS A 470 -9.11 31.74 -15.90
N ILE A 471 -7.91 31.62 -16.44
CA ILE A 471 -6.67 31.52 -15.66
C ILE A 471 -6.34 32.83 -14.94
N LEU A 472 -6.67 33.99 -15.55
CA LEU A 472 -6.56 35.30 -14.89
C LEU A 472 -7.29 35.39 -13.54
N LEU A 473 -8.36 34.60 -13.34
CA LEU A 473 -9.10 34.56 -12.06
C LEU A 473 -8.32 33.86 -10.92
N PHE A 474 -7.23 33.16 -11.24
CA PHE A 474 -6.47 32.33 -10.30
C PHE A 474 -4.99 32.74 -10.20
N ALA A 475 -4.54 33.72 -10.99
CA ALA A 475 -3.18 34.25 -10.94
C ALA A 475 -3.06 35.30 -9.81
N ASP A 476 -1.90 35.36 -9.16
CA ASP A 476 -1.63 36.39 -8.14
C ASP A 476 -1.39 37.77 -8.80
N THR A 477 -1.26 38.86 -8.02
CA THR A 477 -1.15 40.25 -8.52
C THR A 477 -0.02 40.50 -9.52
N ASP A 478 0.98 39.62 -9.58
CA ASP A 478 2.12 39.63 -10.52
C ASP A 478 1.96 38.66 -11.70
N ASN A 479 0.75 38.15 -11.98
CA ASN A 479 0.47 37.12 -12.99
C ASN A 479 1.28 35.81 -12.82
N ILE A 480 1.62 35.46 -11.58
CA ILE A 480 2.33 34.22 -11.24
C ILE A 480 1.34 33.08 -11.02
N ILE A 481 1.55 31.96 -11.70
CA ILE A 481 0.76 30.74 -11.54
C ILE A 481 1.56 29.71 -10.72
N ASN A 482 0.98 29.34 -9.58
CA ASN A 482 1.50 28.34 -8.66
C ASN A 482 1.04 26.92 -9.09
N MET A 483 1.95 26.14 -9.67
CA MET A 483 1.64 24.80 -10.17
C MET A 483 1.72 23.73 -9.07
N GLN A 484 0.61 23.02 -8.81
CA GLN A 484 0.52 21.93 -7.83
C GLN A 484 0.62 20.56 -8.50
N VAL A 485 1.58 19.73 -8.09
CA VAL A 485 1.71 18.34 -8.53
C VAL A 485 0.92 17.44 -7.56
N LYS A 486 -0.27 16.97 -7.96
CA LYS A 486 -1.06 16.03 -7.15
C LYS A 486 -0.67 14.58 -7.43
N ARG A 487 -0.47 13.80 -6.36
CA ARG A 487 -0.28 12.34 -6.40
C ARG A 487 -1.67 11.68 -6.37
N TYR A 488 -2.11 11.16 -7.51
CA TYR A 488 -3.36 10.39 -7.57
C TYR A 488 -3.06 8.90 -7.34
N LEU A 489 -3.47 8.38 -6.18
CA LEU A 489 -3.65 6.95 -5.95
C LEU A 489 -4.97 6.53 -6.62
N ASN A 490 -4.93 5.57 -7.54
CA ASN A 490 -6.15 5.02 -8.14
C ASN A 490 -6.23 3.52 -7.90
N VAL A 491 -7.30 3.10 -7.21
CA VAL A 491 -7.78 1.71 -7.15
C VAL A 491 -9.29 1.76 -7.42
N GLY A 492 -9.80 1.03 -8.43
CA GLY A 492 -11.23 0.69 -8.55
C GLY A 492 -12.11 1.42 -9.58
N TYR A 493 -11.78 1.42 -10.89
CA TYR A 493 -12.59 2.09 -11.92
C TYR A 493 -12.91 1.27 -13.18
N GLU A 494 -13.29 0.00 -13.03
CA GLU A 494 -13.93 -0.70 -14.16
C GLU A 494 -15.32 -0.11 -14.45
N ALA A 495 -15.87 0.68 -13.49
CA ALA A 495 -17.29 1.01 -13.41
C ALA A 495 -17.83 2.18 -14.17
N ALA A 496 -17.15 3.28 -14.00
CA ALA A 496 -17.42 4.44 -14.82
C ALA A 496 -17.08 4.16 -16.30
N LEU A 497 -16.18 3.22 -16.62
CA LEU A 497 -15.70 3.03 -18.00
C LEU A 497 -16.82 2.70 -19.00
N LYS A 498 -17.72 1.76 -18.69
CA LYS A 498 -18.79 1.35 -19.62
C LYS A 498 -19.91 2.38 -19.77
N GLU A 499 -20.22 3.09 -18.70
CA GLU A 499 -21.23 4.15 -18.71
C GLU A 499 -20.70 5.43 -19.39
N ASN A 500 -19.42 5.74 -19.16
CA ASN A 500 -18.73 6.79 -19.87
C ASN A 500 -18.66 6.48 -21.36
N ILE A 501 -18.35 5.23 -21.77
CA ILE A 501 -18.39 4.83 -23.18
C ILE A 501 -19.80 5.01 -23.79
N LYS A 502 -20.88 4.65 -23.09
CA LYS A 502 -22.25 4.89 -23.57
C LYS A 502 -22.60 6.38 -23.70
N THR A 503 -22.16 7.19 -22.74
CA THR A 503 -22.37 8.64 -22.75
C THR A 503 -21.60 9.29 -23.90
N ILE A 504 -20.35 8.87 -24.08
CA ILE A 504 -19.48 9.24 -25.19
C ILE A 504 -20.11 8.82 -26.53
N ASP A 505 -20.62 7.60 -26.64
CA ASP A 505 -21.32 7.10 -27.83
C ASP A 505 -22.55 7.92 -28.14
N LYS A 506 -23.41 8.15 -27.14
CA LYS A 506 -24.62 8.96 -27.30
C LYS A 506 -24.27 10.36 -27.77
N PHE A 507 -23.29 10.99 -27.14
CA PHE A 507 -22.80 12.30 -27.54
C PHE A 507 -22.29 12.31 -28.99
N VAL A 508 -21.48 11.32 -29.39
CA VAL A 508 -20.96 11.24 -30.76
C VAL A 508 -22.07 10.94 -31.78
N TYR A 509 -23.03 10.08 -31.46
CA TYR A 509 -24.18 9.85 -32.34
C TYR A 509 -25.10 11.07 -32.43
N GLU A 510 -25.35 11.78 -31.34
CA GLU A 510 -26.07 13.06 -31.35
C GLU A 510 -25.32 14.11 -32.18
N LEU A 511 -24.00 14.19 -32.04
CA LEU A 511 -23.14 15.06 -32.85
C LEU A 511 -23.27 14.71 -34.35
N ILE A 512 -23.21 13.42 -34.71
CA ILE A 512 -23.41 12.94 -36.09
C ILE A 512 -24.80 13.35 -36.59
N GLN A 513 -25.87 13.07 -35.84
CA GLN A 513 -27.24 13.36 -36.26
C GLN A 513 -27.54 14.85 -36.35
N ASN A 514 -27.07 15.65 -35.39
CA ASN A 514 -27.19 17.10 -35.43
C ASN A 514 -26.47 17.67 -36.66
N LYS A 515 -25.30 17.12 -37.00
CA LYS A 515 -24.56 17.54 -38.19
C LYS A 515 -25.27 17.15 -39.49
N ILE A 516 -25.84 15.95 -39.58
CA ILE A 516 -26.68 15.52 -40.71
C ILE A 516 -27.88 16.46 -40.88
N ASN A 517 -28.58 16.80 -39.79
CA ASN A 517 -29.72 17.70 -39.82
C ASN A 517 -29.33 19.12 -40.24
N GLN A 518 -28.19 19.62 -39.76
CA GLN A 518 -27.64 20.92 -40.18
C GLN A 518 -27.33 20.93 -41.68
N MET A 519 -26.66 19.89 -42.20
CA MET A 519 -26.32 19.77 -43.62
C MET A 519 -27.56 19.71 -44.53
N LYS A 520 -28.65 19.07 -44.07
CA LYS A 520 -29.93 19.01 -44.79
C LYS A 520 -30.68 20.35 -44.80
N ASN A 521 -30.62 21.12 -43.72
CA ASN A 521 -31.37 22.37 -43.57
C ASN A 521 -30.73 23.56 -44.30
N GLU A 522 -29.39 23.62 -44.37
CA GLU A 522 -28.70 24.81 -44.89
C GLU A 522 -28.37 24.70 -46.40
N ASN A 523 -28.59 23.56 -47.06
CA ASN A 523 -28.14 23.29 -48.45
C ASN A 523 -26.62 23.47 -48.64
N ILE A 524 -25.85 23.46 -47.53
CA ILE A 524 -24.40 23.61 -47.46
C ILE A 524 -23.76 22.22 -47.58
N TYR A 525 -23.93 21.58 -48.73
CA TYR A 525 -23.04 20.47 -49.12
C TYR A 525 -21.74 20.97 -49.79
N LYS A 526 -21.58 22.30 -49.91
CA LYS A 526 -20.47 22.93 -50.68
C LYS A 526 -19.30 23.47 -49.85
N ASP A 527 -19.47 23.84 -48.58
CA ASP A 527 -18.38 24.43 -47.77
C ASP A 527 -17.72 23.40 -46.85
N LYS A 528 -16.49 23.02 -47.24
CA LYS A 528 -15.74 21.85 -46.80
C LYS A 528 -14.88 22.09 -45.55
N GLU A 529 -15.44 22.57 -44.44
CA GLU A 529 -14.60 23.10 -43.35
C GLU A 529 -14.27 22.12 -42.21
N ASP A 530 -15.09 21.08 -41.95
CA ASP A 530 -14.85 20.14 -40.84
C ASP A 530 -14.80 18.65 -41.25
N ILE A 531 -14.06 17.86 -40.44
CA ILE A 531 -13.77 16.43 -40.68
C ILE A 531 -15.06 15.59 -40.69
N LEU A 532 -16.03 15.92 -39.83
CA LEU A 532 -17.25 15.12 -39.66
C LEU A 532 -18.14 15.20 -40.89
N SER A 533 -18.38 16.41 -41.42
CA SER A 533 -19.14 16.61 -42.66
C SER A 533 -18.61 15.78 -43.81
N ARG A 534 -17.29 15.63 -43.94
CA ARG A 534 -16.68 14.86 -45.04
C ARG A 534 -16.80 13.36 -44.87
N PHE A 535 -16.70 12.83 -43.64
CA PHE A 535 -17.00 11.42 -43.40
C PHE A 535 -18.47 11.09 -43.70
N LEU A 536 -19.38 12.03 -43.45
CA LEU A 536 -20.80 11.87 -43.79
C LEU A 536 -21.03 11.91 -45.31
N ILE A 537 -20.36 12.79 -46.05
CA ILE A 537 -20.44 12.81 -47.53
C ILE A 537 -19.87 11.53 -48.15
N GLU A 538 -18.72 11.06 -47.68
CA GLU A 538 -18.14 9.80 -48.19
C GLU A 538 -19.06 8.60 -47.89
N SER A 539 -19.79 8.63 -46.77
CA SER A 539 -20.81 7.60 -46.48
C SER A 539 -21.99 7.57 -47.43
N GLU A 540 -22.30 8.68 -48.11
CA GLU A 540 -23.32 8.69 -49.17
C GLU A 540 -22.81 7.99 -50.44
N SER A 541 -21.49 7.99 -50.69
CA SER A 541 -20.85 7.35 -51.85
C SER A 541 -20.48 5.87 -51.63
N ASP A 542 -20.20 5.45 -50.40
CA ASP A 542 -19.98 4.04 -50.02
C ASP A 542 -20.78 3.65 -48.74
N PRO A 543 -22.12 3.64 -48.80
CA PRO A 543 -22.98 3.40 -47.63
C PRO A 543 -22.83 1.98 -47.05
N LYS A 544 -22.29 1.04 -47.83
CA LYS A 544 -22.10 -0.35 -47.40
C LYS A 544 -20.89 -0.50 -46.46
N ASN A 545 -19.82 0.26 -46.69
CA ASN A 545 -18.60 0.19 -45.88
C ASN A 545 -18.48 1.33 -44.85
N MET A 546 -19.14 2.48 -45.06
CA MET A 546 -19.10 3.66 -44.17
C MET A 546 -20.42 3.91 -43.44
N ASN A 547 -20.84 3.00 -42.57
CA ASN A 547 -22.01 3.23 -41.71
C ASN A 547 -21.71 4.16 -40.52
N ASP A 548 -22.75 4.69 -39.87
CA ASP A 548 -22.66 5.59 -38.72
C ASP A 548 -21.76 5.06 -37.59
N LYS A 549 -21.75 3.73 -37.37
CA LYS A 549 -20.89 3.09 -36.37
C LYS A 549 -19.43 3.16 -36.75
N TYR A 550 -19.11 2.92 -38.01
CA TYR A 550 -17.76 3.04 -38.53
C TYR A 550 -17.25 4.49 -38.43
N ILE A 551 -18.10 5.46 -38.75
CA ILE A 551 -17.80 6.89 -38.60
C ILE A 551 -17.57 7.25 -37.12
N ARG A 552 -18.44 6.79 -36.22
CA ARG A 552 -18.29 6.95 -34.76
C ARG A 552 -16.95 6.41 -34.27
N ASP A 553 -16.54 5.22 -34.69
CA ASP A 553 -15.29 4.58 -34.27
C ASP A 553 -14.05 5.40 -34.70
N ILE A 554 -14.11 6.00 -35.89
CA ILE A 554 -13.06 6.91 -36.38
C ILE A 554 -13.05 8.20 -35.56
N ILE A 555 -14.20 8.82 -35.29
CA ILE A 555 -14.30 10.06 -34.50
C ILE A 555 -13.75 9.87 -33.09
N LEU A 556 -14.14 8.79 -32.39
CA LEU A 556 -13.64 8.51 -31.05
C LEU A 556 -12.14 8.30 -31.01
N SER A 557 -11.59 7.64 -32.04
CA SER A 557 -10.14 7.49 -32.18
C SER A 557 -9.45 8.86 -32.29
N LEU A 558 -10.01 9.79 -33.07
CA LEU A 558 -9.44 11.11 -33.27
C LEU A 558 -9.55 11.99 -32.01
N VAL A 559 -10.67 11.93 -31.30
CA VAL A 559 -10.88 12.68 -30.04
C VAL A 559 -9.93 12.19 -28.94
N PHE A 560 -9.85 10.87 -28.75
CA PHE A 560 -8.93 10.27 -27.78
C PHE A 560 -7.47 10.65 -28.06
N ALA A 561 -7.03 10.47 -29.31
CA ALA A 561 -5.66 10.77 -29.69
C ALA A 561 -5.32 12.28 -29.58
N GLY A 562 -6.26 13.17 -29.91
CA GLY A 562 -6.01 14.61 -29.92
C GLY A 562 -6.08 15.32 -28.57
N MET A 563 -6.82 14.77 -27.60
CA MET A 563 -7.09 15.42 -26.32
C MET A 563 -6.05 15.07 -25.25
N GLU A 564 -5.96 13.80 -24.86
CA GLU A 564 -5.17 13.39 -23.69
C GLU A 564 -3.67 13.54 -23.95
N THR A 565 -3.20 13.09 -25.12
CA THR A 565 -1.76 13.12 -25.44
C THR A 565 -1.21 14.55 -25.48
N THR A 566 -2.01 15.50 -25.99
CA THR A 566 -1.66 16.93 -26.05
C THR A 566 -1.65 17.55 -24.65
N ALA A 567 -2.64 17.25 -23.81
CA ALA A 567 -2.73 17.76 -22.45
C ALA A 567 -1.58 17.25 -21.56
N ASP A 568 -1.25 15.96 -21.66
CA ASP A 568 -0.13 15.35 -20.93
C ASP A 568 1.21 15.98 -21.35
N THR A 569 1.40 16.16 -22.66
CA THR A 569 2.60 16.82 -23.20
C THR A 569 2.74 18.24 -22.67
N LEU A 570 1.67 19.03 -22.69
CA LEU A 570 1.67 20.40 -22.17
C LEU A 570 1.93 20.44 -20.65
N THR A 571 1.44 19.46 -19.90
CA THR A 571 1.69 19.36 -18.46
C THR A 571 3.19 19.16 -18.17
N TRP A 572 3.83 18.23 -18.88
CA TRP A 572 5.27 18.03 -18.79
C TRP A 572 6.05 19.25 -19.29
N PHE A 573 5.58 19.91 -20.35
CA PHE A 573 6.19 21.12 -20.89
C PHE A 573 6.27 22.22 -19.83
N PHE A 574 5.14 22.56 -19.17
CA PHE A 574 5.13 23.58 -18.13
C PHE A 574 5.92 23.17 -16.88
N TYR A 575 5.95 21.88 -16.54
CA TYR A 575 6.86 21.36 -15.51
C TYR A 575 8.33 21.61 -15.85
N MET A 576 8.74 21.33 -17.09
CA MET A 576 10.11 21.56 -17.54
C MET A 576 10.46 23.06 -17.61
N LEU A 577 9.52 23.93 -17.99
CA LEU A 577 9.70 25.38 -17.92
C LEU A 577 9.86 25.89 -16.48
N CYS A 578 9.12 25.34 -15.52
CA CYS A 578 9.27 25.71 -14.10
C CYS A 578 10.65 25.29 -13.55
N LYS A 579 11.19 24.15 -14.01
CA LYS A 579 12.53 23.69 -13.63
C LYS A 579 13.65 24.43 -14.37
N ASN A 580 13.37 25.07 -15.50
CA ASN A 580 14.34 25.77 -16.33
C ASN A 580 13.89 27.23 -16.65
N PRO A 581 14.01 28.17 -15.70
CA PRO A 581 13.52 29.54 -15.86
C PRO A 581 14.11 30.29 -17.06
N LEU A 582 15.40 30.05 -17.38
CA LEU A 582 16.05 30.68 -18.53
C LEU A 582 15.44 30.23 -19.87
N ILE A 583 15.03 28.97 -19.97
CA ILE A 583 14.35 28.45 -21.17
C ILE A 583 12.94 29.03 -21.25
N GLN A 584 12.24 29.18 -20.13
CA GLN A 584 10.94 29.85 -20.06
C GLN A 584 11.02 31.29 -20.57
N GLU A 585 12.07 32.03 -20.21
CA GLU A 585 12.31 33.40 -20.68
C GLU A 585 12.61 33.47 -22.18
N LYS A 586 13.47 32.58 -22.70
CA LYS A 586 13.75 32.49 -24.15
C LYS A 586 12.49 32.18 -24.98
N VAL A 587 11.63 31.28 -24.50
CA VAL A 587 10.36 30.95 -25.16
C VAL A 587 9.43 32.17 -25.16
N ALA A 588 9.31 32.89 -24.03
CA ALA A 588 8.50 34.09 -23.95
C ALA A 588 9.03 35.23 -24.86
N GLU A 589 10.34 35.40 -24.92
CA GLU A 589 11.01 36.39 -25.78
C GLU A 589 10.82 36.10 -27.26
N GLU A 590 10.95 34.83 -27.69
CA GLU A 590 10.65 34.42 -29.07
C GLU A 590 9.19 34.73 -29.41
N VAL A 591 8.26 34.36 -28.53
CA VAL A 591 6.82 34.61 -28.75
C VAL A 591 6.55 36.10 -28.90
N LYS A 592 7.12 36.93 -28.02
CA LYS A 592 6.96 38.39 -28.07
C LYS A 592 7.53 38.99 -29.36
N THR A 593 8.74 38.57 -29.75
CA THR A 593 9.43 39.08 -30.93
C THR A 593 8.71 38.70 -32.22
N VAL A 594 8.29 37.44 -32.34
CA VAL A 594 7.65 36.90 -33.55
C VAL A 594 6.21 37.41 -33.74
N THR A 595 5.53 37.78 -32.66
CA THR A 595 4.18 38.35 -32.70
C THR A 595 4.17 39.88 -32.76
N GLU A 596 5.33 40.54 -32.62
CA GLU A 596 5.44 42.00 -32.52
C GLU A 596 4.48 42.58 -31.45
N ALA A 597 4.33 41.86 -30.34
CA ALA A 597 3.50 42.26 -29.20
C ALA A 597 4.32 43.09 -28.21
N ASP A 598 3.74 44.17 -27.68
CA ASP A 598 4.37 45.02 -26.67
C ASP A 598 4.01 44.53 -25.25
N ASN A 599 4.15 45.32 -24.19
CA ASN A 599 3.74 44.90 -22.84
C ASN A 599 2.27 45.24 -22.51
N ASN A 600 1.59 46.00 -23.37
CA ASN A 600 0.22 46.49 -23.17
C ASN A 600 -0.81 45.77 -24.07
N THR A 601 -0.35 44.86 -24.93
CA THR A 601 -1.19 44.12 -25.88
C THR A 601 -2.22 43.29 -25.12
N SER A 602 -3.50 43.55 -25.38
CA SER A 602 -4.60 42.82 -24.76
C SER A 602 -4.67 41.36 -25.24
N ILE A 603 -5.37 40.47 -24.51
CA ILE A 603 -5.56 39.06 -24.88
C ILE A 603 -6.18 38.93 -26.29
N ASP A 604 -7.15 39.78 -26.62
CA ASP A 604 -7.82 39.75 -27.92
C ASP A 604 -6.90 40.26 -29.05
N GLU A 605 -6.13 41.31 -28.78
CA GLU A 605 -5.16 41.86 -29.74
C GLU A 605 -4.00 40.89 -29.99
N PHE A 606 -3.51 40.20 -28.96
CA PHE A 606 -2.50 39.15 -29.08
C PHE A 606 -3.00 37.99 -29.95
N GLY A 607 -4.29 37.64 -29.82
CA GLY A 607 -4.93 36.63 -30.69
C GLY A 607 -4.92 37.00 -32.18
N ILE A 608 -5.04 38.29 -32.50
CA ILE A 608 -4.93 38.79 -33.88
C ILE A 608 -3.47 38.69 -34.36
N LYS A 609 -2.51 39.12 -33.53
CA LYS A 609 -1.07 39.11 -33.81
C LYS A 609 -0.47 37.70 -33.97
N LEU A 610 -1.07 36.67 -33.38
CA LEU A 610 -0.63 35.27 -33.50
C LEU A 610 -0.95 34.66 -34.88
N THR A 611 -0.40 35.21 -35.97
CA THR A 611 -0.68 34.77 -37.34
C THR A 611 -0.07 33.39 -37.64
N LYS A 612 -0.50 32.77 -38.75
CA LYS A 612 0.13 31.54 -39.26
C LYS A 612 1.64 31.71 -39.46
N VAL A 613 2.05 32.84 -40.04
CA VAL A 613 3.46 33.17 -40.28
C VAL A 613 4.21 33.27 -38.95
N ALA A 614 3.59 33.86 -37.91
CA ALA A 614 4.16 33.92 -36.58
C ALA A 614 4.35 32.52 -35.98
N ILE A 615 3.32 31.66 -36.01
CA ILE A 615 3.39 30.28 -35.47
C ILE A 615 4.49 29.44 -36.17
N ASP A 616 4.63 29.62 -37.48
CA ASP A 616 5.61 28.90 -38.30
C ASP A 616 7.06 29.39 -38.01
N LYS A 617 7.24 30.66 -37.63
CA LYS A 617 8.52 31.27 -37.23
C LYS A 617 8.97 30.98 -35.79
N MET A 618 8.09 30.45 -34.92
CA MET A 618 8.43 30.06 -33.54
C MET A 618 9.24 28.75 -33.51
N HIS A 619 10.52 28.82 -33.85
CA HIS A 619 11.41 27.67 -33.97
C HIS A 619 11.90 27.16 -32.61
N TYR A 620 12.23 28.05 -31.68
CA TYR A 620 12.68 27.72 -30.32
C TYR A 620 11.56 27.10 -29.49
N LEU A 621 10.33 27.60 -29.60
CA LEU A 621 9.15 26.97 -28.99
C LEU A 621 8.88 25.59 -29.59
N HIS A 622 9.04 25.41 -30.91
CA HIS A 622 8.91 24.09 -31.53
C HIS A 622 9.95 23.12 -30.97
N ALA A 623 11.21 23.55 -30.92
CA ALA A 623 12.32 22.79 -30.36
C ALA A 623 12.07 22.41 -28.90
N THR A 624 11.53 23.33 -28.09
CA THR A 624 11.24 23.09 -26.67
C THR A 624 10.12 22.07 -26.46
N LEU A 625 9.07 22.12 -27.30
CA LEU A 625 8.00 21.12 -27.33
C LEU A 625 8.53 19.74 -27.75
N THR A 626 9.37 19.69 -28.79
CA THR A 626 9.98 18.43 -29.26
C THR A 626 10.93 17.84 -28.22
N GLU A 627 11.71 18.67 -27.53
CA GLU A 627 12.59 18.24 -26.43
C GLU A 627 11.81 17.73 -25.23
N THR A 628 10.65 18.34 -24.94
CA THR A 628 9.73 17.84 -23.91
C THR A 628 9.21 16.47 -24.29
N LEU A 629 8.79 16.25 -25.55
CA LEU A 629 8.32 14.95 -26.03
C LEU A 629 9.43 13.89 -26.09
N ARG A 630 10.70 14.29 -26.26
CA ARG A 630 11.85 13.37 -26.22
C ARG A 630 12.04 12.79 -24.83
N LEU A 631 11.98 13.63 -23.79
CA LEU A 631 12.11 13.19 -22.41
C LEU A 631 10.80 12.64 -21.84
N PHE A 632 9.66 13.21 -22.19
CA PHE A 632 8.36 12.87 -21.62
C PHE A 632 7.34 12.59 -22.73
N PRO A 633 7.53 11.51 -23.53
CA PRO A 633 6.55 11.14 -24.54
C PRO A 633 5.23 10.74 -23.87
N ALA A 634 4.12 11.18 -24.46
CA ALA A 634 2.77 10.80 -24.01
C ALA A 634 2.55 9.28 -24.06
N ILE A 635 3.17 8.60 -25.03
CA ILE A 635 3.19 7.13 -25.13
C ILE A 635 4.64 6.67 -24.95
N PRO A 636 5.04 6.23 -23.74
CA PRO A 636 6.44 5.88 -23.45
C PRO A 636 6.91 4.57 -24.09
N MET A 637 5.97 3.72 -24.51
CA MET A 637 6.23 2.40 -25.09
C MET A 637 5.08 1.97 -26.00
N ALA A 638 5.40 1.28 -27.10
CA ALA A 638 4.41 0.65 -27.98
C ALA A 638 4.79 -0.81 -28.23
N SER A 639 3.82 -1.73 -28.20
CA SER A 639 4.02 -3.16 -28.52
C SER A 639 3.18 -3.60 -29.72
N LYS A 640 3.67 -4.63 -30.42
CA LYS A 640 3.10 -5.32 -31.59
C LYS A 640 3.13 -6.82 -31.33
N ARG A 641 2.52 -7.63 -32.19
CA ARG A 641 2.57 -9.08 -32.14
C ARG A 641 3.15 -9.62 -33.42
N ALA A 642 4.12 -10.54 -33.31
CA ALA A 642 4.73 -11.20 -34.45
C ALA A 642 3.78 -12.30 -34.99
N GLU A 643 3.42 -12.21 -36.27
CA GLU A 643 2.56 -13.21 -36.95
C GLU A 643 3.34 -14.43 -37.44
N LYS A 644 4.65 -14.26 -37.64
CA LYS A 644 5.62 -15.29 -38.05
C LYS A 644 6.92 -15.12 -37.25
N ASP A 645 7.66 -16.21 -37.14
CA ASP A 645 9.04 -16.19 -36.63
C ASP A 645 9.88 -15.20 -37.45
N ASP A 646 10.79 -14.50 -36.78
CA ASP A 646 11.60 -13.45 -37.40
C ASP A 646 12.97 -13.32 -36.73
N VAL A 647 13.89 -12.62 -37.38
CA VAL A 647 15.20 -12.25 -36.83
C VAL A 647 15.41 -10.77 -37.07
N LEU A 648 15.54 -10.00 -35.99
CA LEU A 648 15.82 -8.57 -36.07
C LEU A 648 17.24 -8.32 -36.65
N PRO A 649 17.49 -7.14 -37.24
CA PRO A 649 18.80 -6.77 -37.79
C PRO A 649 20.01 -6.98 -36.86
N ASP A 650 19.80 -6.89 -35.54
CA ASP A 650 20.81 -7.16 -34.51
C ASP A 650 21.01 -8.67 -34.21
N GLY A 651 20.36 -9.55 -34.94
CA GLY A 651 20.40 -11.01 -34.77
C GLY A 651 19.43 -11.56 -33.72
N PHE A 652 18.59 -10.71 -33.10
CA PHE A 652 17.66 -11.14 -32.05
C PHE A 652 16.48 -11.94 -32.63
N LYS A 653 16.31 -13.18 -32.16
CA LYS A 653 15.27 -14.08 -32.64
C LYS A 653 13.90 -13.76 -32.03
N ILE A 654 12.88 -13.67 -32.88
CA ILE A 654 11.47 -13.47 -32.55
C ILE A 654 10.70 -14.73 -32.92
N LYS A 655 9.82 -15.19 -32.03
CA LYS A 655 8.91 -16.31 -32.31
C LYS A 655 7.51 -15.79 -32.63
N LYS A 656 6.79 -16.51 -33.47
CA LYS A 656 5.37 -16.28 -33.71
C LYS A 656 4.61 -16.21 -32.38
N GLY A 657 3.83 -15.15 -32.22
CA GLY A 657 3.05 -14.88 -31.03
C GLY A 657 3.78 -14.08 -29.96
N ASP A 658 5.10 -13.87 -30.08
CA ASP A 658 5.85 -12.93 -29.22
C ASP A 658 5.26 -11.51 -29.39
N GLY A 659 5.15 -10.80 -28.28
CA GLY A 659 4.99 -9.35 -28.30
C GLY A 659 6.31 -8.70 -28.69
N VAL A 660 6.30 -7.67 -29.53
CA VAL A 660 7.49 -6.98 -30.05
C VAL A 660 7.25 -5.48 -29.96
N GLY A 661 7.95 -4.81 -29.06
CA GLY A 661 7.75 -3.41 -28.76
C GLY A 661 8.99 -2.55 -28.83
N TYR A 662 8.77 -1.24 -28.83
CA TYR A 662 9.82 -0.23 -28.76
C TYR A 662 9.51 0.83 -27.71
N MET A 663 10.57 1.35 -27.08
CA MET A 663 10.47 2.18 -25.87
C MET A 663 10.88 3.63 -26.15
N ALA A 664 9.93 4.46 -26.59
CA ALA A 664 10.17 5.86 -26.90
C ALA A 664 10.79 6.64 -25.72
N TYR A 665 10.37 6.35 -24.48
CA TYR A 665 10.91 6.99 -23.27
C TYR A 665 12.39 6.67 -23.04
N THR A 666 12.76 5.41 -23.25
CA THR A 666 14.14 4.92 -23.12
C THR A 666 15.00 5.45 -24.25
N MET A 667 14.54 5.33 -25.50
CA MET A 667 15.20 5.84 -26.70
C MET A 667 15.51 7.33 -26.60
N GLY A 668 14.61 8.11 -25.97
CA GLY A 668 14.82 9.52 -25.70
C GLY A 668 16.07 9.80 -24.88
N ARG A 669 16.52 8.89 -24.01
CA ARG A 669 17.63 9.10 -23.05
C ARG A 669 18.92 8.37 -23.40
N MET A 670 18.95 7.67 -24.52
CA MET A 670 20.12 6.92 -24.98
C MET A 670 21.15 7.85 -25.62
N THR A 671 22.39 7.85 -25.14
CA THR A 671 23.43 8.78 -25.64
C THR A 671 24.05 8.27 -26.92
N TYR A 672 24.05 6.97 -27.22
CA TYR A 672 24.41 6.55 -28.60
C TYR A 672 23.41 7.09 -29.64
N ILE A 673 22.20 7.48 -29.22
CA ILE A 673 21.21 8.13 -30.08
C ILE A 673 21.37 9.66 -30.05
N TRP A 674 21.47 10.25 -28.85
CA TRP A 674 21.33 11.70 -28.65
C TRP A 674 22.63 12.44 -28.28
N GLY A 675 23.75 11.75 -28.11
CA GLY A 675 25.01 12.29 -27.55
C GLY A 675 24.98 12.38 -26.03
N ASP A 676 26.13 12.60 -25.38
CA ASP A 676 26.35 12.55 -23.92
C ASP A 676 25.38 13.44 -23.09
N ASP A 677 24.79 14.46 -23.71
CA ASP A 677 23.79 15.37 -23.12
C ASP A 677 22.34 14.85 -23.25
N ALA A 678 22.15 13.54 -23.45
CA ALA A 678 20.83 12.94 -23.69
C ALA A 678 19.86 13.13 -22.51
N GLU A 679 20.30 13.19 -21.27
CA GLU A 679 19.38 13.41 -20.14
C GLU A 679 19.04 14.89 -19.91
N GLU A 680 19.80 15.80 -20.51
CA GLU A 680 19.61 17.24 -20.35
C GLU A 680 18.40 17.74 -21.15
N PHE A 681 17.64 18.66 -20.57
CA PHE A 681 16.56 19.34 -21.26
C PHE A 681 17.12 20.52 -22.07
N ARG A 682 17.47 20.26 -23.34
CA ARG A 682 18.17 21.20 -24.20
C ARG A 682 17.47 21.39 -25.55
N PRO A 683 16.56 22.37 -25.67
CA PRO A 683 15.87 22.69 -26.92
C PRO A 683 16.82 22.99 -28.08
N GLU A 684 17.99 23.58 -27.82
CA GLU A 684 18.97 23.98 -28.83
C GLU A 684 19.45 22.82 -29.73
N ARG A 685 19.33 21.58 -29.26
CA ARG A 685 19.61 20.35 -30.03
C ARG A 685 18.88 20.27 -31.36
N TRP A 686 17.67 20.84 -31.41
CA TRP A 686 16.81 20.77 -32.58
C TRP A 686 17.02 21.94 -33.54
N LEU A 687 17.92 22.89 -33.21
CA LEU A 687 18.12 24.13 -33.93
C LEU A 687 19.45 24.13 -34.67
N HIS A 688 19.40 24.45 -35.97
CA HIS A 688 20.56 24.64 -36.81
C HIS A 688 20.51 26.06 -37.36
N ASN A 689 21.48 26.91 -36.98
CA ASN A 689 21.46 28.36 -37.26
C ASN A 689 20.14 29.05 -36.83
N GLY A 690 19.56 28.63 -35.70
CA GLY A 690 18.30 29.17 -35.17
C GLY A 690 17.02 28.62 -35.83
N VAL A 691 17.14 27.71 -36.79
CA VAL A 691 15.99 27.10 -37.49
C VAL A 691 15.79 25.66 -37.01
N PHE A 692 14.54 25.29 -36.73
CA PHE A 692 14.18 23.93 -36.33
C PHE A 692 14.39 22.93 -37.47
N LEU A 693 15.19 21.88 -37.23
CA LEU A 693 15.35 20.74 -38.12
C LEU A 693 14.92 19.44 -37.41
N PRO A 694 13.95 18.68 -37.96
CA PRO A 694 13.47 17.45 -37.35
C PRO A 694 14.44 16.28 -37.56
N GLU A 695 14.57 15.44 -36.54
CA GLU A 695 15.28 14.15 -36.61
C GLU A 695 14.46 13.06 -37.32
N THR A 696 15.11 11.94 -37.63
CA THR A 696 14.43 10.80 -38.26
C THR A 696 13.31 10.27 -37.35
N PRO A 697 12.14 9.87 -37.89
CA PRO A 697 11.05 9.34 -37.06
C PRO A 697 11.38 8.04 -36.33
N PHE A 698 12.39 7.29 -36.81
CA PHE A 698 12.88 6.06 -36.18
C PHE A 698 13.82 6.35 -35.00
N LYS A 699 14.45 7.54 -35.00
CA LYS A 699 15.21 8.09 -33.88
C LYS A 699 14.32 8.76 -32.84
N PHE A 700 13.29 9.49 -33.29
CA PHE A 700 12.30 10.17 -32.47
C PHE A 700 10.89 9.61 -32.70
N THR A 701 10.52 8.60 -31.90
CA THR A 701 9.30 7.78 -32.11
C THR A 701 8.06 8.29 -31.36
N ALA A 702 8.08 9.50 -30.79
CA ALA A 702 6.96 10.06 -30.03
C ALA A 702 5.66 10.16 -30.85
N PHE A 703 5.76 10.25 -32.18
CA PHE A 703 4.63 10.23 -33.12
C PHE A 703 4.57 8.93 -33.96
N GLN A 704 5.21 7.84 -33.52
CA GLN A 704 5.49 6.64 -34.31
C GLN A 704 6.30 6.92 -35.59
N ALA A 705 6.55 5.88 -36.38
CA ALA A 705 7.33 5.95 -37.61
C ALA A 705 6.78 5.04 -38.71
N GLY A 706 7.33 5.14 -39.92
CA GLY A 706 6.92 4.32 -41.07
C GLY A 706 5.46 4.55 -41.50
N PRO A 707 4.78 3.54 -42.08
CA PRO A 707 3.37 3.63 -42.47
C PRO A 707 2.44 4.00 -41.32
N ARG A 708 2.84 3.81 -40.06
CA ARG A 708 2.05 4.11 -38.86
C ARG A 708 2.30 5.49 -38.26
N ILE A 709 3.15 6.33 -38.86
CA ILE A 709 3.39 7.70 -38.36
C ILE A 709 2.07 8.45 -38.12
N CYS A 710 1.98 9.17 -37.00
CA CYS A 710 0.78 9.83 -36.54
C CYS A 710 0.25 10.82 -37.59
N ILE A 711 -1.01 10.64 -37.99
CA ILE A 711 -1.68 11.52 -38.95
C ILE A 711 -1.92 12.93 -38.40
N GLY A 712 -1.99 13.07 -37.06
CA GLY A 712 -2.24 14.33 -36.36
C GLY A 712 -0.99 15.07 -35.89
N LYS A 713 0.22 14.64 -36.28
CA LYS A 713 1.49 15.22 -35.79
C LYS A 713 1.55 16.74 -35.94
N ASP A 714 1.35 17.24 -37.16
CA ASP A 714 1.47 18.67 -37.46
C ASP A 714 0.33 19.48 -36.81
N PHE A 715 -0.85 18.85 -36.70
CA PHE A 715 -2.01 19.42 -36.04
C PHE A 715 -1.76 19.62 -34.54
N ALA A 716 -1.19 18.62 -33.86
CA ALA A 716 -0.85 18.67 -32.44
C ALA A 716 0.22 19.75 -32.15
N TYR A 717 1.30 19.79 -32.95
CA TYR A 717 2.32 20.84 -32.78
C TYR A 717 1.76 22.25 -32.94
N ARG A 718 0.88 22.46 -33.92
CA ARG A 718 0.22 23.76 -34.11
C ARG A 718 -0.70 24.11 -32.93
N GLN A 719 -1.48 23.16 -32.42
CA GLN A 719 -2.33 23.36 -31.25
C GLN A 719 -1.50 23.74 -30.01
N MET A 720 -0.46 22.97 -29.71
CA MET A 720 0.42 23.21 -28.56
C MET A 720 1.12 24.57 -28.66
N LYS A 721 1.66 24.92 -29.83
CA LYS A 721 2.30 26.22 -30.06
C LYS A 721 1.36 27.39 -29.78
N ILE A 722 0.12 27.33 -30.25
CA ILE A 722 -0.87 28.39 -30.01
C ILE A 722 -1.17 28.51 -28.51
N MET A 723 -1.44 27.40 -27.85
CA MET A 723 -1.75 27.40 -26.41
C MET A 723 -0.58 27.93 -25.57
N VAL A 724 0.63 27.45 -25.83
CA VAL A 724 1.83 27.87 -25.10
C VAL A 724 2.14 29.34 -25.36
N ALA A 725 2.06 29.81 -26.61
CA ALA A 725 2.36 31.20 -26.95
C ALA A 725 1.48 32.18 -26.16
N PHE A 726 0.18 31.91 -26.03
CA PHE A 726 -0.69 32.70 -25.16
C PHE A 726 -0.27 32.62 -23.69
N LEU A 727 -0.06 31.40 -23.18
CA LEU A 727 0.16 31.20 -21.75
C LEU A 727 1.49 31.78 -21.26
N VAL A 728 2.58 31.63 -22.02
CA VAL A 728 3.91 32.14 -21.63
C VAL A 728 4.06 33.64 -21.86
N TYR A 729 3.22 34.23 -22.71
CA TYR A 729 3.22 35.68 -22.93
C TYR A 729 2.51 36.42 -21.76
N PHE A 730 1.40 35.87 -21.26
CA PHE A 730 0.62 36.50 -20.19
C PHE A 730 1.01 36.05 -18.77
N PHE A 731 1.66 34.89 -18.60
CA PHE A 731 1.89 34.28 -17.28
C PHE A 731 3.31 33.74 -17.08
N LYS A 732 3.81 33.84 -15.84
CA LYS A 732 5.03 33.16 -15.40
C LYS A 732 4.69 31.99 -14.48
N PHE A 733 5.29 30.83 -14.73
CA PHE A 733 4.98 29.59 -14.03
C PHE A 733 6.05 29.24 -12.99
N LYS A 734 5.62 28.89 -11.78
CA LYS A 734 6.46 28.40 -10.68
C LYS A 734 5.87 27.16 -10.01
N LEU A 735 6.71 26.28 -9.49
CA LEU A 735 6.29 25.12 -8.70
C LEU A 735 5.90 25.54 -7.27
N VAL A 736 4.74 25.08 -6.79
CA VAL A 736 4.30 25.27 -5.39
C VAL A 736 5.27 24.64 -4.39
N ASP A 737 5.84 23.49 -4.76
CA ASP A 737 6.74 22.73 -3.92
C ASP A 737 7.91 22.19 -4.77
N PRO A 738 9.03 22.94 -4.84
CA PRO A 738 10.18 22.55 -5.65
C PRO A 738 10.84 21.24 -5.21
N SER A 739 10.62 20.83 -3.95
CA SER A 739 11.22 19.65 -3.33
C SER A 739 10.55 18.33 -3.74
N LYS A 740 9.30 18.39 -4.20
CA LYS A 740 8.58 17.21 -4.69
C LYS A 740 9.03 16.82 -6.11
N LYS A 741 9.58 15.60 -6.24
CA LYS A 741 9.84 14.98 -7.55
C LYS A 741 8.51 14.56 -8.20
N ALA A 742 8.29 15.01 -9.44
CA ALA A 742 7.17 14.52 -10.25
C ALA A 742 7.44 13.07 -10.71
N THR A 743 6.45 12.20 -10.59
CA THR A 743 6.56 10.78 -10.98
C THR A 743 5.67 10.49 -12.17
N TYR A 744 6.15 9.66 -13.11
CA TYR A 744 5.30 9.12 -14.18
C TYR A 744 4.15 8.33 -13.57
N ARG A 745 2.93 8.64 -13.99
CA ARG A 745 1.78 7.77 -13.73
C ARG A 745 1.76 6.70 -14.82
N VAL A 746 2.24 5.50 -14.49
CA VAL A 746 2.13 4.37 -15.41
C VAL A 746 0.67 3.89 -15.40
N MET A 747 -0.05 4.14 -16.48
CA MET A 747 -1.38 3.56 -16.70
C MET A 747 -1.27 2.45 -17.75
N PHE A 748 -0.84 1.27 -17.30
CA PHE A 748 -1.07 0.02 -18.01
C PHE A 748 -1.99 -0.84 -17.14
N THR A 749 -3.27 -0.90 -17.50
CA THR A 749 -4.14 -1.96 -16.99
C THR A 749 -3.65 -3.26 -17.63
N LEU A 750 -3.01 -4.13 -16.86
CA LEU A 750 -2.82 -5.53 -17.27
C LEU A 750 -4.21 -6.13 -17.52
N TYR A 751 -4.47 -6.56 -18.75
CA TYR A 751 -5.64 -7.37 -19.07
C TYR A 751 -5.45 -8.75 -18.42
N MET A 752 -6.32 -9.09 -17.47
CA MET A 752 -6.47 -10.44 -16.95
C MET A 752 -7.37 -11.22 -17.91
N ASP A 753 -6.84 -12.28 -18.53
CA ASP A 753 -7.55 -13.05 -19.56
C ASP A 753 -8.90 -13.60 -19.05
N LYS A 754 -9.96 -13.18 -19.75
CA LYS A 754 -11.34 -13.68 -19.97
C LYS A 754 -12.17 -14.29 -18.84
N GLY A 755 -11.60 -14.62 -17.69
CA GLY A 755 -12.33 -14.99 -16.50
C GLY A 755 -13.03 -13.79 -15.87
N LEU A 756 -12.32 -12.66 -15.63
CA LEU A 756 -12.83 -11.61 -14.74
C LEU A 756 -13.71 -10.51 -15.38
N HIS A 757 -13.66 -10.28 -16.70
CA HIS A 757 -14.39 -9.17 -17.34
C HIS A 757 -15.92 -9.28 -17.28
N LEU A 758 -16.46 -10.50 -17.29
CA LEU A 758 -17.88 -10.71 -17.05
C LEU A 758 -18.26 -10.25 -15.63
N TYR A 759 -17.40 -10.53 -14.65
CA TYR A 759 -17.62 -10.21 -13.25
C TYR A 759 -17.49 -8.71 -12.96
N ALA A 760 -16.46 -8.05 -13.50
CA ALA A 760 -16.30 -6.60 -13.40
C ALA A 760 -17.52 -5.84 -13.95
N THR A 761 -17.96 -6.22 -15.15
CA THR A 761 -19.13 -5.63 -15.83
C THR A 761 -20.45 -5.90 -15.10
N LEU A 762 -20.63 -7.10 -14.55
CA LEU A 762 -21.79 -7.39 -13.73
C LEU A 762 -21.80 -6.50 -12.50
N LEU A 763 -20.66 -6.42 -11.80
CA LEU A 763 -20.50 -5.65 -10.57
C LEU A 763 -20.81 -4.16 -10.79
N LEU A 764 -20.38 -3.64 -11.93
CA LEU A 764 -20.70 -2.32 -12.45
C LEU A 764 -22.18 -2.01 -12.52
N VAL A 765 -22.89 -2.88 -13.25
CA VAL A 765 -24.28 -2.67 -13.62
C VAL A 765 -25.14 -2.87 -12.38
N ILE A 766 -24.75 -3.83 -11.52
CA ILE A 766 -25.32 -4.05 -10.20
C ILE A 766 -25.17 -2.81 -9.30
N VAL A 767 -24.06 -2.07 -9.38
CA VAL A 767 -23.82 -0.87 -8.56
C VAL A 767 -24.47 0.39 -9.14
N LEU A 768 -24.36 0.62 -10.46
CA LEU A 768 -24.74 1.89 -11.09
C LEU A 768 -26.20 1.92 -11.57
N ALA A 769 -26.75 0.81 -12.09
CA ALA A 769 -28.12 0.83 -12.63
C ALA A 769 -29.21 1.21 -11.59
N PRO A 770 -29.16 0.75 -10.32
CA PRO A 770 -30.08 1.18 -9.27
C PRO A 770 -29.91 2.66 -8.92
N TYR A 771 -28.67 3.16 -8.95
CA TYR A 771 -28.33 4.56 -8.67
C TYR A 771 -28.97 5.51 -9.71
N PHE A 772 -28.80 5.23 -11.01
CA PHE A 772 -29.41 6.05 -12.07
C PHE A 772 -30.93 5.95 -12.09
N LYS A 773 -31.49 4.77 -11.82
CA LYS A 773 -32.95 4.61 -11.67
C LYS A 773 -33.49 5.51 -10.56
N GLU A 774 -32.88 5.51 -9.39
CA GLU A 774 -33.35 6.33 -8.26
C GLU A 774 -33.07 7.83 -8.44
N LEU A 775 -32.03 8.23 -9.19
CA LEU A 775 -31.78 9.63 -9.54
C LEU A 775 -32.94 10.22 -10.37
N ILE A 776 -33.47 9.44 -11.32
CA ILE A 776 -34.55 9.83 -12.23
C ILE A 776 -35.91 9.91 -11.52
N PHE A 777 -36.18 9.06 -10.53
CA PHE A 777 -37.48 8.97 -9.84
C PHE A 777 -37.46 9.59 -8.41
N SER A 778 -36.64 10.61 -8.19
CA SER A 778 -36.32 11.16 -6.85
C SER A 778 -37.39 12.10 -6.24
N ASN A 779 -38.54 12.30 -6.88
CA ASN A 779 -39.56 13.24 -6.41
C ASN A 779 -39.99 12.96 -4.95
N HIS A 780 -39.78 13.95 -4.08
CA HIS A 780 -40.14 13.93 -2.65
C HIS A 780 -39.47 12.80 -1.84
N ARG A 781 -38.29 12.31 -2.24
CA ARG A 781 -37.46 11.36 -1.46
C ARG A 781 -36.24 12.07 -0.86
N PRO A 782 -35.57 11.52 0.17
CA PRO A 782 -34.38 12.13 0.73
C PRO A 782 -33.24 12.29 -0.30
N PRO A 783 -32.38 13.31 -0.15
CA PRO A 783 -31.29 13.59 -1.09
C PRO A 783 -30.31 12.41 -1.18
N ILE A 784 -29.94 12.07 -2.41
CA ILE A 784 -28.98 11.01 -2.70
C ILE A 784 -27.56 11.54 -2.51
N ILE A 785 -26.80 10.91 -1.61
CA ILE A 785 -25.38 11.25 -1.37
C ILE A 785 -24.47 10.48 -2.33
N GLY A 786 -24.79 9.22 -2.61
CA GLY A 786 -23.97 8.36 -3.47
C GLY A 786 -24.39 6.89 -3.40
N PRO A 787 -23.66 6.00 -4.11
CA PRO A 787 -23.79 4.57 -3.90
C PRO A 787 -23.30 4.18 -2.50
N ILE A 788 -23.83 3.09 -1.95
CA ILE A 788 -23.43 2.55 -0.63
C ILE A 788 -21.92 2.24 -0.57
N SER A 789 -21.29 1.96 -1.71
CA SER A 789 -19.84 1.72 -1.81
C SER A 789 -19.00 2.95 -1.45
N THR A 790 -19.55 4.17 -1.47
CA THR A 790 -18.87 5.36 -0.95
C THR A 790 -18.51 5.20 0.53
N LEU A 791 -19.32 4.45 1.29
CA LEU A 791 -19.01 4.16 2.70
C LEU A 791 -17.77 3.27 2.87
N VAL A 792 -17.34 2.54 1.85
CA VAL A 792 -16.08 1.76 1.87
C VAL A 792 -14.87 2.69 1.99
N ILE A 793 -14.89 3.83 1.28
CA ILE A 793 -13.78 4.80 1.27
C ILE A 793 -13.61 5.41 2.66
N HIS A 794 -14.72 5.74 3.31
CA HIS A 794 -14.76 6.36 4.64
C HIS A 794 -14.98 5.36 5.78
N PHE A 795 -14.79 4.05 5.56
CA PHE A 795 -15.18 3.03 6.54
C PHE A 795 -14.47 3.21 7.89
N TRP A 796 -13.20 3.61 7.88
CA TRP A 796 -12.39 3.81 9.09
C TRP A 796 -12.76 5.09 9.87
N GLU A 797 -13.49 6.02 9.24
CA GLU A 797 -13.97 7.28 9.81
C GLU A 797 -15.50 7.41 9.66
N LEU A 798 -16.22 6.28 9.61
CA LEU A 798 -17.60 6.20 9.14
C LEU A 798 -18.56 7.13 9.89
N HIS A 799 -18.53 7.12 11.23
CA HIS A 799 -19.42 7.92 12.06
C HIS A 799 -19.10 9.42 12.02
N ASP A 800 -17.83 9.80 11.90
CA ASP A 800 -17.41 11.19 11.72
C ASP A 800 -17.82 11.71 10.33
N TYR A 801 -17.64 10.90 9.28
CA TYR A 801 -18.12 11.22 7.93
C TYR A 801 -19.64 11.36 7.89
N MET A 802 -20.38 10.40 8.47
CA MET A 802 -21.84 10.47 8.60
C MET A 802 -22.29 11.70 9.41
N THR A 803 -21.55 12.09 10.45
CA THR A 803 -21.83 13.32 11.21
C THR A 803 -21.65 14.57 10.35
N SER A 804 -20.60 14.62 9.52
CA SER A 804 -20.39 15.73 8.59
C SER A 804 -21.52 15.85 7.56
N LEU A 805 -22.06 14.72 7.09
CA LEU A 805 -23.22 14.69 6.20
C LEU A 805 -24.49 15.14 6.91
N ALA A 806 -24.72 14.66 8.14
CA ALA A 806 -25.89 14.98 8.95
C ALA A 806 -26.01 16.49 9.23
N ARG A 807 -24.88 17.19 9.40
CA ARG A 807 -24.85 18.66 9.54
C ARG A 807 -25.40 19.39 8.32
N LYS A 808 -25.25 18.81 7.13
CA LYS A 808 -25.71 19.39 5.87
C LYS A 808 -27.11 18.89 5.49
N TYR A 809 -27.40 17.62 5.77
CA TYR A 809 -28.65 16.95 5.41
C TYR A 809 -29.14 16.13 6.62
N PRO A 810 -30.13 16.62 7.38
CA PRO A 810 -30.68 15.90 8.54
C PRO A 810 -31.26 14.52 8.19
N THR A 811 -31.81 14.38 6.98
CA THR A 811 -32.21 13.09 6.40
C THR A 811 -31.58 12.98 5.00
N CYS A 812 -30.90 11.86 4.72
CA CYS A 812 -30.21 11.62 3.45
C CYS A 812 -30.26 10.14 3.06
N ARG A 813 -29.76 9.81 1.87
CA ARG A 813 -29.93 8.47 1.29
C ARG A 813 -28.72 8.01 0.50
N PHE A 814 -28.32 6.76 0.69
CA PHE A 814 -27.36 6.02 -0.13
C PHE A 814 -28.09 4.96 -0.95
N ILE A 815 -27.56 4.63 -2.13
CA ILE A 815 -28.16 3.63 -3.01
C ILE A 815 -27.36 2.33 -2.95
N ALA A 816 -27.99 1.26 -2.47
CA ALA A 816 -27.46 -0.10 -2.56
C ALA A 816 -28.05 -0.82 -3.80
N PRO A 817 -27.47 -1.96 -4.23
CA PRO A 817 -27.93 -2.64 -5.44
C PRO A 817 -29.40 -3.07 -5.46
N LEU A 818 -30.00 -3.33 -4.30
CA LEU A 818 -31.35 -3.89 -4.16
C LEU A 818 -32.36 -2.94 -3.50
N ASN A 819 -31.89 -1.96 -2.73
CA ASN A 819 -32.71 -1.06 -1.92
C ASN A 819 -31.99 0.28 -1.66
N SER A 820 -32.71 1.32 -1.23
CA SER A 820 -32.06 2.53 -0.71
C SER A 820 -31.80 2.39 0.79
N GLU A 821 -30.68 2.93 1.28
CA GLU A 821 -30.38 3.04 2.70
C GLU A 821 -30.52 4.52 3.12
N ILE A 822 -31.52 4.81 3.95
CA ILE A 822 -31.90 6.15 4.36
C ILE A 822 -31.38 6.39 5.77
N TYR A 823 -30.71 7.52 5.98
CA TYR A 823 -30.13 7.89 7.26
C TYR A 823 -30.77 9.18 7.76
N THR A 824 -31.17 9.22 9.04
CA THR A 824 -31.77 10.42 9.65
C THR A 824 -31.20 10.72 11.04
N VAL A 825 -31.15 12.00 11.39
CA VAL A 825 -30.86 12.51 12.74
C VAL A 825 -32.04 13.29 13.35
N ASP A 826 -33.19 13.34 12.67
CA ASP A 826 -34.36 14.07 13.14
C ASP A 826 -35.11 13.29 14.24
N PRO A 827 -35.21 13.81 15.48
CA PRO A 827 -35.93 13.17 16.57
C PRO A 827 -37.40 12.85 16.27
N VAL A 828 -38.08 13.66 15.46
CA VAL A 828 -39.50 13.48 15.11
C VAL A 828 -39.67 12.28 14.18
N ASN A 829 -38.79 12.14 13.18
CA ASN A 829 -38.74 10.94 12.34
C ASN A 829 -38.46 9.69 13.17
N ILE A 830 -37.56 9.80 14.15
CA ILE A 830 -37.17 8.67 14.99
C ILE A 830 -38.32 8.26 15.93
N GLU A 831 -39.03 9.20 16.53
CA GLU A 831 -40.26 8.88 17.28
C GLU A 831 -41.30 8.21 16.39
N TYR A 832 -41.47 8.70 15.15
CA TYR A 832 -42.38 8.10 14.22
C TYR A 832 -42.01 6.65 13.88
N ILE A 833 -40.75 6.39 13.55
CA ILE A 833 -40.21 5.06 13.22
C ILE A 833 -40.29 4.10 14.41
N LEU A 834 -39.89 4.56 15.60
CA LEU A 834 -39.75 3.69 16.78
C LEU A 834 -41.04 3.51 17.59
N LYS A 835 -42.02 4.41 17.46
CA LYS A 835 -43.24 4.40 18.27
C LYS A 835 -44.50 4.51 17.42
N THR A 836 -44.66 5.57 16.63
CA THR A 836 -45.94 5.88 15.94
C THR A 836 -46.30 4.86 14.86
N ASN A 837 -45.37 4.52 13.97
CA ASN A 837 -45.55 3.52 12.92
C ASN A 837 -44.59 2.33 13.06
N PHE A 838 -44.38 1.90 14.31
CA PHE A 838 -43.43 0.84 14.67
C PHE A 838 -43.59 -0.46 13.86
N ALA A 839 -44.83 -0.86 13.56
CA ALA A 839 -45.10 -2.09 12.82
C ALA A 839 -44.60 -2.06 11.37
N ASN A 840 -44.41 -0.87 10.79
CA ASN A 840 -43.91 -0.70 9.42
C ASN A 840 -42.39 -0.74 9.32
N TYR A 841 -41.66 -0.66 10.44
CA TYR A 841 -40.20 -0.58 10.48
C TYR A 841 -39.53 -1.71 11.28
N PRO A 842 -39.69 -2.99 10.87
CA PRO A 842 -38.92 -4.10 11.45
C PRO A 842 -37.42 -4.00 11.11
N LYS A 843 -36.61 -4.96 11.55
CA LYS A 843 -35.20 -5.07 11.13
C LYS A 843 -35.05 -5.40 9.65
N GLY A 844 -35.97 -6.18 9.09
CA GLY A 844 -36.01 -6.55 7.67
C GLY A 844 -34.97 -7.61 7.28
N GLU A 845 -35.20 -8.27 6.14
CA GLU A 845 -34.39 -9.40 5.69
C GLU A 845 -32.94 -9.02 5.35
N TYR A 846 -32.72 -7.82 4.81
CA TYR A 846 -31.38 -7.37 4.41
C TYR A 846 -30.45 -7.23 5.62
N HIS A 847 -30.84 -6.43 6.63
CA HIS A 847 -30.05 -6.27 7.85
C HIS A 847 -29.94 -7.58 8.63
N THR A 848 -31.03 -8.36 8.69
CA THR A 848 -31.01 -9.70 9.29
C THR A 848 -29.97 -10.59 8.62
N GLY A 849 -29.95 -10.67 7.29
CA GLY A 849 -29.01 -11.50 6.53
C GLY A 849 -27.53 -11.12 6.73
N ILE A 850 -27.24 -9.85 7.00
CA ILE A 850 -25.88 -9.40 7.31
C ILE A 850 -25.42 -9.95 8.65
N VAL A 851 -26.28 -9.88 9.67
CA VAL A 851 -25.90 -10.10 11.06
C VAL A 851 -26.19 -11.52 11.59
N LYS A 852 -27.02 -12.29 10.87
CA LYS A 852 -27.52 -13.61 11.28
C LYS A 852 -26.44 -14.64 11.54
N ASP A 853 -25.33 -14.65 10.79
CA ASP A 853 -24.28 -15.67 11.01
C ASP A 853 -23.59 -15.52 12.37
N PHE A 854 -23.59 -14.30 12.91
CA PHE A 854 -23.04 -14.02 14.22
C PHE A 854 -24.11 -14.11 15.29
N PHE A 855 -25.21 -13.34 15.20
CA PHE A 855 -26.23 -13.27 16.26
C PHE A 855 -27.35 -14.31 16.17
N GLY A 856 -27.38 -15.14 15.13
CA GLY A 856 -28.46 -16.09 14.87
C GLY A 856 -29.83 -15.44 14.83
N ASN A 857 -30.82 -16.11 15.42
CA ASN A 857 -32.20 -15.64 15.60
C ASN A 857 -32.42 -14.99 16.98
N GLY A 858 -31.40 -14.33 17.53
CA GLY A 858 -31.50 -13.66 18.82
C GLY A 858 -32.30 -12.34 18.80
N ILE A 859 -32.50 -11.80 20.01
CA ILE A 859 -33.44 -10.69 20.28
C ILE A 859 -33.15 -9.39 19.51
N PHE A 860 -31.90 -9.17 19.08
CA PHE A 860 -31.52 -8.01 18.28
C PHE A 860 -31.84 -8.15 16.79
N VAL A 861 -32.04 -9.38 16.32
CA VAL A 861 -32.18 -9.72 14.90
C VAL A 861 -33.63 -9.97 14.51
N VAL A 862 -34.39 -10.68 15.35
CA VAL A 862 -35.75 -11.12 14.99
C VAL A 862 -36.82 -10.04 15.24
N ASP A 863 -37.96 -10.19 14.57
CA ASP A 863 -39.17 -9.37 14.68
C ASP A 863 -40.42 -10.21 15.00
N GLY A 864 -41.57 -9.53 15.14
CA GLY A 864 -42.87 -10.18 15.27
C GLY A 864 -43.03 -11.04 16.52
N ALA A 865 -43.65 -12.21 16.36
CA ALA A 865 -43.96 -13.12 17.47
C ALA A 865 -42.71 -13.64 18.19
N LYS A 866 -41.65 -14.00 17.45
CA LYS A 866 -40.39 -14.51 18.02
C LYS A 866 -39.72 -13.47 18.91
N TRP A 867 -39.63 -12.23 18.44
CA TRP A 867 -39.10 -11.12 19.25
C TRP A 867 -39.96 -10.87 20.50
N ARG A 868 -41.29 -10.81 20.36
CA ARG A 868 -42.20 -10.61 21.49
C ARG A 868 -42.03 -11.71 22.53
N HIS A 869 -41.88 -12.96 22.10
CA HIS A 869 -41.64 -14.11 22.96
C HIS A 869 -40.32 -13.97 23.74
N GLN A 870 -39.20 -13.79 23.04
CA GLN A 870 -37.88 -13.59 23.63
C GLN A 870 -37.86 -12.40 24.60
N ARG A 871 -38.46 -11.27 24.20
CA ARG A 871 -38.55 -10.06 25.01
C ARG A 871 -39.42 -10.26 26.24
N LYS A 872 -40.54 -10.98 26.14
CA LYS A 872 -41.43 -11.27 27.28
C LYS A 872 -40.68 -12.08 28.34
N LEU A 873 -40.04 -13.18 27.95
CA LEU A 873 -39.24 -14.01 28.86
C LEU A 873 -38.12 -13.20 29.51
N ALA A 874 -37.32 -12.48 28.71
CA ALA A 874 -36.23 -11.65 29.21
C ALA A 874 -36.73 -10.53 30.14
N SER A 875 -37.84 -9.86 29.83
CA SER A 875 -38.36 -8.76 30.65
C SER A 875 -38.77 -9.19 32.06
N PHE A 876 -39.20 -10.45 32.21
CA PHE A 876 -39.49 -11.03 33.52
C PHE A 876 -38.22 -11.16 34.37
N GLU A 877 -37.09 -11.50 33.75
CA GLU A 877 -35.78 -11.53 34.42
C GLU A 877 -35.39 -10.16 34.97
N PHE A 878 -35.33 -9.17 34.08
CA PHE A 878 -34.83 -7.83 34.38
C PHE A 878 -35.74 -7.03 35.32
N SER A 879 -37.01 -7.42 35.47
CA SER A 879 -37.94 -6.79 36.42
C SER A 879 -37.91 -7.39 37.82
N THR A 880 -37.23 -8.51 38.04
CA THR A 880 -37.18 -9.15 39.36
C THR A 880 -36.20 -8.45 40.30
N LYS A 881 -36.68 -8.11 41.51
CA LYS A 881 -35.83 -7.64 42.61
C LYS A 881 -34.69 -8.62 42.93
N VAL A 882 -34.94 -9.92 42.77
CA VAL A 882 -33.95 -10.98 42.99
C VAL A 882 -32.72 -10.83 42.06
N LEU A 883 -32.92 -10.66 40.75
CA LEU A 883 -31.81 -10.47 39.81
C LEU A 883 -31.06 -9.17 40.09
N ARG A 884 -31.78 -8.11 40.48
CA ARG A 884 -31.22 -6.81 40.82
C ARG A 884 -30.32 -6.86 42.06
N ASP A 885 -30.79 -7.50 43.14
CA ASP A 885 -30.01 -7.64 44.37
C ASP A 885 -28.80 -8.57 44.15
N PHE A 886 -29.01 -9.69 43.46
CA PHE A 886 -27.94 -10.63 43.09
C PHE A 886 -26.86 -9.98 42.24
N SER A 887 -27.24 -9.32 41.14
CA SER A 887 -26.30 -8.63 40.25
C SER A 887 -25.52 -7.53 40.96
N THR A 888 -26.15 -6.78 41.88
CA THR A 888 -25.47 -5.74 42.66
C THR A 888 -24.33 -6.31 43.50
N VAL A 889 -24.54 -7.46 44.15
CA VAL A 889 -23.48 -8.16 44.92
C VAL A 889 -22.34 -8.59 44.00
N ILE A 890 -22.66 -9.20 42.85
CA ILE A 890 -21.66 -9.65 41.89
C ILE A 890 -20.87 -8.47 41.30
N PHE A 891 -21.55 -7.36 40.96
CA PHE A 891 -20.94 -6.13 40.49
C PHE A 891 -19.93 -5.59 41.48
N ARG A 892 -20.29 -5.48 42.76
CA ARG A 892 -19.37 -5.00 43.81
C ARG A 892 -18.17 -5.92 43.96
N SER A 893 -18.39 -7.23 44.02
CA SER A 893 -17.30 -8.21 44.20
C SER A 893 -16.31 -8.19 43.03
N ASN A 894 -16.79 -8.24 41.79
CA ASN A 894 -15.93 -8.16 40.60
C ASN A 894 -15.22 -6.80 40.50
N THR A 895 -15.93 -5.71 40.79
CA THR A 895 -15.32 -4.36 40.77
C THR A 895 -14.25 -4.21 41.86
N ALA A 896 -14.45 -4.80 43.04
CA ALA A 896 -13.43 -4.85 44.08
C ALA A 896 -12.19 -5.62 43.63
N LYS A 897 -12.35 -6.76 42.91
CA LYS A 897 -11.23 -7.47 42.27
C LYS A 897 -10.49 -6.55 41.29
N LEU A 898 -11.22 -5.88 40.39
CA LEU A 898 -10.64 -4.94 39.42
C LEU A 898 -9.91 -3.78 40.11
N ALA A 899 -10.51 -3.18 41.14
CA ALA A 899 -9.90 -2.10 41.91
C ALA A 899 -8.62 -2.56 42.61
N LYS A 900 -8.57 -3.78 43.15
CA LYS A 900 -7.35 -4.38 43.73
C LYS A 900 -6.24 -4.56 42.69
N ILE A 901 -6.58 -4.97 41.46
CA ILE A 901 -5.61 -5.05 40.35
C ILE A 901 -5.06 -3.65 40.02
N ILE A 902 -5.94 -2.66 39.87
CA ILE A 902 -5.54 -1.27 39.58
C ILE A 902 -4.73 -0.68 40.74
N PHE A 903 -5.05 -1.03 41.99
CA PHE A 903 -4.30 -0.60 43.16
C PHE A 903 -2.84 -1.06 43.13
N LEU A 904 -2.60 -2.30 42.69
CA LEU A 904 -1.25 -2.85 42.53
C LEU A 904 -0.52 -2.16 41.36
N LEU A 905 -1.19 -1.93 40.24
CA LEU A 905 -0.62 -1.23 39.08
C LEU A 905 -0.28 0.23 39.40
N ALA A 906 -1.15 0.91 40.14
CA ALA A 906 -0.94 2.27 40.63
C ALA A 906 0.26 2.35 41.60
N ALA A 907 0.40 1.38 42.53
CA ALA A 907 1.55 1.31 43.41
C ALA A 907 2.87 1.14 42.66
N ALA A 908 2.83 0.41 41.55
CA ALA A 908 3.98 0.14 40.70
C ALA A 908 4.21 1.22 39.64
N GLU A 909 3.41 2.29 39.62
CA GLU A 909 3.42 3.37 38.61
C GLU A 909 3.39 2.84 37.16
N ARG A 910 2.67 1.72 36.94
CA ARG A 910 2.59 1.08 35.62
C ARG A 910 1.40 1.60 34.82
N THR A 911 1.60 1.72 33.52
CA THR A 911 0.51 1.97 32.57
C THR A 911 -0.36 0.74 32.42
N MET A 912 -1.65 0.96 32.12
CA MET A 912 -2.61 -0.11 31.87
C MET A 912 -3.52 0.23 30.70
N ASP A 913 -3.98 -0.79 29.96
CA ASP A 913 -5.10 -0.64 29.04
C ASP A 913 -6.41 -0.83 29.81
N LEU A 914 -7.06 0.28 30.16
CA LEU A 914 -8.30 0.23 30.92
C LEU A 914 -9.45 -0.36 30.08
N GLN A 915 -9.42 -0.25 28.76
CA GLN A 915 -10.44 -0.85 27.90
C GLN A 915 -10.42 -2.38 28.01
N ASP A 916 -9.24 -3.00 27.93
CA ASP A 916 -9.07 -4.45 28.09
C ASP A 916 -9.57 -4.94 29.47
N LEU A 917 -9.21 -4.24 30.54
CA LEU A 917 -9.65 -4.57 31.90
C LEU A 917 -11.18 -4.45 32.07
N LEU A 918 -11.79 -3.40 31.50
CA LEU A 918 -13.24 -3.20 31.53
C LEU A 918 -13.97 -4.26 30.69
N MET A 919 -13.41 -4.65 29.54
CA MET A 919 -13.97 -5.72 28.69
C MET A 919 -13.95 -7.07 29.40
N LYS A 920 -12.85 -7.41 30.10
CA LYS A 920 -12.76 -8.63 30.93
C LYS A 920 -13.72 -8.60 32.11
N SER A 921 -13.73 -7.50 32.85
CA SER A 921 -14.64 -7.32 34.00
C SER A 921 -16.11 -7.45 33.58
N THR A 922 -16.54 -6.75 32.53
CA THR A 922 -17.93 -6.83 32.05
C THR A 922 -18.30 -8.20 31.47
N LEU A 923 -17.35 -8.92 30.88
CA LEU A 923 -17.54 -10.31 30.46
C LEU A 923 -17.79 -11.23 31.67
N ASP A 924 -16.92 -11.18 32.69
CA ASP A 924 -17.09 -11.96 33.92
C ASP A 924 -18.45 -11.68 34.55
N LEU A 925 -18.86 -10.41 34.55
CA LEU A 925 -20.15 -9.98 35.10
C LEU A 925 -21.34 -10.54 34.34
N ILE A 926 -21.36 -10.48 33.00
CA ILE A 926 -22.48 -11.02 32.24
C ILE A 926 -22.52 -12.55 32.29
N PHE A 927 -21.38 -13.23 32.36
CA PHE A 927 -21.34 -14.67 32.53
C PHE A 927 -21.84 -15.11 33.91
N LYS A 928 -21.48 -14.36 34.96
CA LYS A 928 -21.89 -14.70 36.32
C LYS A 928 -23.36 -14.39 36.57
N VAL A 929 -23.82 -13.21 36.14
CA VAL A 929 -25.21 -12.77 36.36
C VAL A 929 -26.16 -13.42 35.34
N GLY A 930 -25.75 -13.50 34.08
CA GLY A 930 -26.58 -14.02 33.00
C GLY A 930 -26.65 -15.54 32.98
N PHE A 931 -25.54 -16.23 33.27
CA PHE A 931 -25.43 -17.68 33.05
C PHE A 931 -25.02 -18.48 34.30
N GLY A 932 -24.63 -17.79 35.39
CA GLY A 932 -24.21 -18.41 36.65
C GLY A 932 -22.77 -18.91 36.68
N PHE A 933 -21.98 -18.66 35.64
CA PHE A 933 -20.58 -19.11 35.53
C PHE A 933 -19.60 -17.99 35.90
N ASP A 934 -18.53 -18.33 36.63
CA ASP A 934 -17.42 -17.40 36.87
C ASP A 934 -16.27 -17.78 35.93
N LEU A 935 -15.94 -16.89 34.98
CA LEU A 935 -14.83 -17.09 34.06
C LEU A 935 -13.48 -16.63 34.65
N ASP A 936 -13.53 -15.76 35.66
CA ASP A 936 -12.38 -15.12 36.29
C ASP A 936 -11.32 -14.59 35.30
N THR A 937 -11.77 -13.96 34.19
CA THR A 937 -10.87 -13.51 33.10
C THR A 937 -9.91 -12.41 33.55
N LEU A 938 -10.25 -11.67 34.61
CA LEU A 938 -9.35 -10.70 35.24
C LEU A 938 -8.06 -11.31 35.81
N SER A 939 -8.05 -12.61 36.13
CA SER A 939 -6.82 -13.32 36.54
C SER A 939 -5.83 -13.52 35.38
N GLY A 940 -6.33 -13.49 34.14
CA GLY A 940 -5.54 -13.72 32.92
C GLY A 940 -5.15 -15.17 32.64
N LEU A 941 -5.61 -16.14 33.45
CA LEU A 941 -5.15 -17.53 33.39
C LEU A 941 -5.98 -18.43 32.45
N ASP A 942 -7.22 -18.06 32.14
CA ASP A 942 -8.09 -18.90 31.30
C ASP A 942 -7.90 -18.64 29.80
N GLU A 943 -7.23 -19.59 29.14
CA GLU A 943 -6.96 -19.53 27.71
C GLU A 943 -8.24 -19.66 26.86
N ALA A 944 -9.25 -20.40 27.33
CA ALA A 944 -10.49 -20.62 26.59
C ALA A 944 -11.31 -19.32 26.47
N SER A 945 -11.51 -18.61 27.59
CA SER A 945 -12.21 -17.33 27.59
C SER A 945 -11.50 -16.26 26.76
N ASN A 946 -10.16 -16.20 26.80
CA ASN A 946 -9.40 -15.26 25.98
C ASN A 946 -9.56 -15.54 24.48
N ARG A 947 -9.58 -16.81 24.07
CA ARG A 947 -9.84 -17.20 22.67
C ARG A 947 -11.27 -16.82 22.25
N PHE A 948 -12.25 -17.06 23.12
CA PHE A 948 -13.64 -16.64 22.90
C PHE A 948 -13.76 -15.12 22.71
N MET A 949 -13.19 -14.32 23.62
CA MET A 949 -13.21 -12.85 23.54
C MET A 949 -12.65 -12.35 22.21
N LYS A 950 -11.47 -12.86 21.82
CA LYS A 950 -10.84 -12.44 20.57
C LYS A 950 -11.67 -12.83 19.35
N ALA A 951 -12.18 -14.06 19.30
CA ALA A 951 -13.03 -14.52 18.20
C ALA A 951 -14.32 -13.69 18.10
N PHE A 952 -14.89 -13.32 19.24
CA PHE A 952 -16.08 -12.48 19.33
C PHE A 952 -15.82 -11.06 18.80
N ASP A 953 -14.79 -10.38 19.28
CA ASP A 953 -14.46 -9.00 18.87
C ASP A 953 -14.08 -8.94 17.37
N ASP A 954 -13.33 -9.92 16.88
CA ASP A 954 -13.00 -10.04 15.46
C ASP A 954 -14.26 -10.30 14.62
N SER A 955 -15.19 -11.14 15.08
CA SER A 955 -16.45 -11.41 14.38
C SER A 955 -17.34 -10.17 14.30
N ASN A 956 -17.41 -9.38 15.37
CA ASN A 956 -18.16 -8.13 15.41
C ASN A 956 -17.73 -7.17 14.28
N GLY A 957 -16.42 -6.92 14.15
CA GLY A 957 -15.87 -6.10 13.07
C GLY A 957 -16.06 -6.69 11.66
N LEU A 958 -15.86 -8.00 11.50
CA LEU A 958 -16.01 -8.69 10.20
C LEU A 958 -17.45 -8.67 9.69
N VAL A 959 -18.43 -8.84 10.58
CA VAL A 959 -19.85 -8.77 10.23
C VAL A 959 -20.24 -7.34 9.87
N TYR A 960 -19.77 -6.35 10.63
CA TYR A 960 -20.07 -4.94 10.35
C TYR A 960 -19.48 -4.50 8.99
N TRP A 961 -18.31 -5.02 8.61
CA TRP A 961 -17.71 -4.79 7.29
C TRP A 961 -18.61 -5.20 6.11
N ARG A 962 -19.51 -6.18 6.29
CA ARG A 962 -20.48 -6.59 5.26
C ARG A 962 -21.45 -5.47 4.85
N LEU A 963 -21.67 -4.46 5.70
CA LEU A 963 -22.46 -3.26 5.34
C LEU A 963 -21.80 -2.45 4.21
N ALA A 964 -20.46 -2.53 4.08
CA ALA A 964 -19.71 -1.84 3.04
C ALA A 964 -19.25 -2.79 1.91
N ASP A 965 -18.97 -4.06 2.21
CA ASP A 965 -18.42 -5.04 1.27
C ASP A 965 -19.47 -5.72 0.39
N LEU A 966 -19.75 -5.17 -0.79
CA LEU A 966 -20.72 -5.74 -1.74
C LEU A 966 -20.44 -7.19 -2.18
N LEU A 967 -19.22 -7.71 -1.97
CA LEU A 967 -18.80 -9.06 -2.36
C LEU A 967 -18.86 -10.08 -1.23
N TRP A 968 -19.35 -9.72 -0.03
CA TRP A 968 -19.32 -10.60 1.14
C TRP A 968 -20.03 -11.94 0.90
N ARG A 969 -21.16 -11.96 0.18
CA ARG A 969 -21.88 -13.21 -0.15
C ARG A 969 -21.03 -14.17 -1.01
N VAL A 970 -20.24 -13.62 -1.93
CA VAL A 970 -19.33 -14.40 -2.78
C VAL A 970 -18.15 -14.92 -1.97
N LYS A 971 -17.55 -14.06 -1.14
CA LYS A 971 -16.46 -14.44 -0.23
C LYS A 971 -16.91 -15.53 0.76
N ARG A 972 -18.16 -15.47 1.22
CA ARG A 972 -18.80 -16.47 2.07
C ARG A 972 -18.94 -17.80 1.35
N TYR A 973 -19.45 -17.79 0.12
CA TYR A 973 -19.59 -18.99 -0.69
C TYR A 973 -18.25 -19.68 -0.97
N LEU A 974 -17.21 -18.91 -1.30
CA LEU A 974 -15.86 -19.42 -1.58
C LEU A 974 -15.05 -19.71 -0.31
N ASN A 975 -15.53 -19.31 0.87
CA ASN A 975 -14.82 -19.41 2.14
C ASN A 975 -13.40 -18.82 2.09
N ILE A 976 -13.29 -17.56 1.65
CA ILE A 976 -12.01 -16.83 1.52
C ILE A 976 -12.01 -15.53 2.33
N GLY A 977 -10.81 -15.05 2.70
CA GLY A 977 -10.59 -13.74 3.30
C GLY A 977 -11.37 -13.53 4.61
N SER A 978 -12.08 -12.40 4.70
CA SER A 978 -12.88 -11.99 5.87
C SER A 978 -13.94 -13.01 6.26
N GLU A 979 -14.56 -13.67 5.29
CA GLU A 979 -15.64 -14.63 5.51
C GLU A 979 -15.12 -15.99 5.99
N ALA A 980 -13.94 -16.42 5.54
CA ALA A 980 -13.26 -17.60 6.08
C ALA A 980 -12.86 -17.39 7.54
N ALA A 981 -12.34 -16.21 7.86
CA ALA A 981 -11.99 -15.83 9.22
C ALA A 981 -13.24 -15.76 10.12
N LEU A 982 -14.34 -15.17 9.63
CA LEU A 982 -15.60 -15.14 10.34
C LEU A 982 -16.12 -16.55 10.62
N LYS A 983 -16.16 -17.44 9.62
CA LYS A 983 -16.59 -18.83 9.82
C LYS A 983 -15.77 -19.54 10.91
N LYS A 984 -14.45 -19.39 10.89
CA LYS A 984 -13.56 -19.95 11.92
C LYS A 984 -13.89 -19.39 13.32
N ASN A 985 -14.11 -18.09 13.42
CA ASN A 985 -14.43 -17.44 14.69
C ASN A 985 -15.80 -17.89 15.23
N ILE A 986 -16.82 -18.03 14.36
CA ILE A 986 -18.12 -18.56 14.76
C ILE A 986 -18.00 -19.97 15.32
N THR A 987 -17.17 -20.85 14.74
CA THR A 987 -16.94 -22.18 15.31
C THR A 987 -16.35 -22.13 16.73
N ILE A 988 -15.42 -21.20 17.00
CA ILE A 988 -14.84 -21.02 18.35
C ILE A 988 -15.93 -20.58 19.34
N ILE A 989 -16.77 -19.63 18.93
CA ILE A 989 -17.87 -19.10 19.72
C ILE A 989 -18.91 -20.19 20.00
N ASP A 990 -19.32 -20.92 18.98
CA ASP A 990 -20.33 -21.97 19.08
C ASP A 990 -19.87 -23.08 20.03
N ASN A 991 -18.64 -23.57 19.88
CA ASN A 991 -18.10 -24.61 20.75
C ASN A 991 -18.14 -24.18 22.23
N PHE A 992 -17.70 -22.95 22.52
CA PHE A 992 -17.68 -22.41 23.86
C PHE A 992 -19.10 -22.25 24.45
N LEU A 993 -20.05 -21.75 23.66
CA LEU A 993 -21.42 -21.55 24.12
C LEU A 993 -22.21 -22.84 24.28
N TYR A 994 -22.04 -23.82 23.38
CA TYR A 994 -22.69 -25.12 23.52
C TYR A 994 -22.16 -25.87 24.74
N GLU A 995 -20.85 -25.84 24.99
CA GLU A 995 -20.25 -26.41 26.21
C GLU A 995 -20.83 -25.75 27.47
N LEU A 996 -20.96 -24.42 27.47
CA LEU A 996 -21.59 -23.70 28.58
C LEU A 996 -23.04 -24.12 28.81
N ILE A 997 -23.84 -24.23 27.75
CA ILE A 997 -25.25 -24.65 27.84
C ILE A 997 -25.36 -26.08 28.36
N GLN A 998 -24.51 -26.99 27.88
CA GLN A 998 -24.48 -28.38 28.35
C GLN A 998 -24.09 -28.47 29.83
N ASN A 999 -23.01 -27.81 30.23
CA ASN A 999 -22.57 -27.76 31.62
C ASN A 999 -23.68 -27.22 32.54
N LYS A 1000 -24.43 -26.21 32.07
CA LYS A 1000 -25.55 -25.65 32.84
C LYS A 1000 -26.69 -26.66 33.00
N ARG A 1001 -27.04 -27.39 31.94
CA ARG A 1001 -28.06 -28.45 32.01
C ARG A 1001 -27.66 -29.56 32.97
N GLU A 1002 -26.40 -29.97 32.96
CA GLU A 1002 -25.89 -31.00 33.89
C GLU A 1002 -25.92 -30.52 35.34
N GLN A 1003 -25.53 -29.27 35.60
CA GLN A 1003 -25.65 -28.65 36.93
C GLN A 1003 -27.10 -28.62 37.43
N MET A 1004 -28.05 -28.32 36.55
CA MET A 1004 -29.48 -28.33 36.88
C MET A 1004 -30.03 -29.75 37.16
N LYS A 1005 -29.44 -30.79 36.56
CA LYS A 1005 -29.83 -32.19 36.79
C LYS A 1005 -29.23 -32.79 38.07
N ASN A 1006 -27.98 -32.46 38.39
CA ASN A 1006 -27.21 -33.12 39.45
C ASN A 1006 -27.40 -32.54 40.87
N GLY A 1007 -28.17 -31.47 41.05
CA GLY A 1007 -28.29 -30.80 42.36
C GLY A 1007 -29.63 -30.12 42.62
N ASN A 1008 -30.03 -30.13 43.89
CA ASN A 1008 -31.26 -29.61 44.52
C ASN A 1008 -31.48 -28.07 44.41
N ILE A 1009 -31.05 -27.43 43.31
CA ILE A 1009 -31.07 -25.96 43.12
C ILE A 1009 -32.19 -25.54 42.15
N TYR A 1010 -33.25 -26.33 42.01
CA TYR A 1010 -34.50 -25.90 41.35
C TYR A 1010 -35.19 -24.72 42.08
N ARG A 1011 -34.67 -24.26 43.22
CA ARG A 1011 -35.26 -23.18 44.03
C ARG A 1011 -34.54 -21.82 43.98
N ASP A 1012 -33.30 -21.73 43.51
CA ASP A 1012 -32.53 -20.46 43.48
C ASP A 1012 -32.42 -19.90 42.06
N LYS A 1013 -33.54 -19.33 41.58
CA LYS A 1013 -33.76 -18.69 40.27
C LYS A 1013 -32.89 -17.42 40.08
N LYS A 1014 -31.57 -17.55 39.96
CA LYS A 1014 -30.65 -16.39 40.05
C LYS A 1014 -30.11 -15.88 38.71
N ASP A 1015 -30.10 -16.69 37.64
CA ASP A 1015 -29.53 -16.30 36.34
C ASP A 1015 -30.52 -16.45 35.16
N ILE A 1016 -30.26 -15.68 34.10
CA ILE A 1016 -31.12 -15.52 32.92
C ILE A 1016 -31.24 -16.84 32.14
N LEU A 1017 -30.12 -17.53 31.89
CA LEU A 1017 -30.10 -18.76 31.08
C LEU A 1017 -30.89 -19.90 31.73
N SER A 1018 -30.87 -20.02 33.06
CA SER A 1018 -31.66 -21.03 33.76
C SER A 1018 -33.15 -20.93 33.42
N ARG A 1019 -33.69 -19.71 33.28
CA ARG A 1019 -35.11 -19.52 32.93
C ARG A 1019 -35.42 -19.83 31.47
N PHE A 1020 -34.50 -19.52 30.56
CA PHE A 1020 -34.60 -19.96 29.16
C PHE A 1020 -34.49 -21.50 29.03
N LEU A 1021 -33.66 -22.15 29.83
CA LEU A 1021 -33.55 -23.61 29.88
C LEU A 1021 -34.84 -24.26 30.40
N MET A 1022 -35.43 -23.74 31.48
CA MET A 1022 -36.71 -24.25 31.99
C MET A 1022 -37.85 -24.10 30.96
N GLU A 1023 -37.94 -22.93 30.31
CA GLU A 1023 -38.97 -22.75 29.28
C GLU A 1023 -38.72 -23.64 28.05
N SER A 1024 -37.46 -23.95 27.74
CA SER A 1024 -37.14 -24.91 26.67
C SER A 1024 -37.60 -26.34 26.96
N GLU A 1025 -37.78 -26.71 28.22
CA GLU A 1025 -38.38 -28.01 28.57
C GLU A 1025 -39.88 -28.06 28.27
N ASN A 1026 -40.55 -26.90 28.31
CA ASN A 1026 -41.98 -26.78 27.98
C ASN A 1026 -42.23 -26.67 26.47
N ASP A 1027 -41.26 -26.17 25.70
CA ASP A 1027 -41.32 -26.01 24.24
C ASP A 1027 -40.01 -26.46 23.54
N PRO A 1028 -39.66 -27.76 23.62
CA PRO A 1028 -38.38 -28.26 23.13
C PRO A 1028 -38.25 -28.20 21.60
N GLU A 1029 -39.36 -28.18 20.87
CA GLU A 1029 -39.36 -28.08 19.40
C GLU A 1029 -38.95 -26.68 18.93
N ASN A 1030 -39.43 -25.61 19.58
CA ASN A 1030 -39.12 -24.23 19.17
C ASN A 1030 -37.93 -23.60 19.92
N MET A 1031 -37.62 -24.06 21.13
CA MET A 1031 -36.53 -23.55 21.98
C MET A 1031 -35.35 -24.55 22.07
N ASN A 1032 -34.89 -25.02 20.93
CA ASN A 1032 -33.76 -25.95 20.83
C ASN A 1032 -32.39 -25.32 21.23
N ASP A 1033 -31.33 -26.11 21.17
CA ASP A 1033 -29.97 -25.69 21.55
C ASP A 1033 -29.45 -24.51 20.72
N GLU A 1034 -29.82 -24.42 19.45
CA GLU A 1034 -29.47 -23.29 18.59
C GLU A 1034 -30.14 -21.99 19.08
N TYR A 1035 -31.43 -22.06 19.44
CA TYR A 1035 -32.14 -20.92 20.03
C TYR A 1035 -31.49 -20.46 21.34
N LEU A 1036 -31.10 -21.41 22.21
CA LEU A 1036 -30.42 -21.11 23.47
C LEU A 1036 -29.03 -20.51 23.24
N ARG A 1037 -28.28 -21.01 22.25
CA ARG A 1037 -27.00 -20.45 21.82
C ARG A 1037 -27.16 -19.01 21.37
N ASP A 1038 -28.12 -18.76 20.49
CA ASP A 1038 -28.37 -17.43 19.91
C ASP A 1038 -28.72 -16.42 21.00
N ILE A 1039 -29.61 -16.79 21.92
CA ILE A 1039 -30.01 -15.94 23.04
C ILE A 1039 -28.85 -15.68 23.99
N THR A 1040 -28.06 -16.70 24.32
CA THR A 1040 -26.88 -16.57 25.18
C THR A 1040 -25.88 -15.57 24.57
N LEU A 1041 -25.54 -15.72 23.29
CA LEU A 1041 -24.63 -14.81 22.59
C LEU A 1041 -25.16 -13.37 22.54
N ASN A 1042 -26.47 -13.19 22.33
CA ASN A 1042 -27.09 -11.87 22.31
C ASN A 1042 -27.03 -11.21 23.70
N PHE A 1043 -27.14 -11.96 24.79
CA PHE A 1043 -26.93 -11.39 26.12
C PHE A 1043 -25.46 -11.05 26.40
N VAL A 1044 -24.51 -11.86 25.91
CA VAL A 1044 -23.07 -11.55 26.02
C VAL A 1044 -22.74 -10.21 25.38
N ILE A 1045 -23.14 -9.98 24.11
CA ILE A 1045 -22.85 -8.69 23.46
C ILE A 1045 -23.50 -7.52 24.20
N ALA A 1046 -24.73 -7.71 24.67
CA ALA A 1046 -25.50 -6.67 25.33
C ALA A 1046 -24.82 -6.25 26.63
N GLY A 1047 -24.33 -7.21 27.43
CA GLY A 1047 -23.76 -6.95 28.76
C GLY A 1047 -22.26 -6.64 28.77
N LYS A 1048 -21.49 -7.15 27.79
CA LYS A 1048 -20.03 -6.94 27.69
C LYS A 1048 -19.72 -5.60 27.01
N ASP A 1049 -19.87 -5.56 25.69
CA ASP A 1049 -19.33 -4.50 24.83
C ASP A 1049 -19.94 -3.14 25.14
N THR A 1050 -21.25 -3.07 25.37
CA THR A 1050 -21.94 -1.77 25.51
C THR A 1050 -21.51 -1.03 26.78
N THR A 1051 -21.48 -1.74 27.92
CA THR A 1051 -21.04 -1.21 29.21
C THR A 1051 -19.54 -0.88 29.19
N ALA A 1052 -18.70 -1.79 28.70
CA ALA A 1052 -17.24 -1.59 28.70
C ALA A 1052 -16.81 -0.43 27.80
N ASN A 1053 -17.35 -0.31 26.59
CA ASN A 1053 -17.05 0.80 25.69
C ASN A 1053 -17.50 2.13 26.29
N THR A 1054 -18.69 2.18 26.90
CA THR A 1054 -19.18 3.41 27.55
C THR A 1054 -18.27 3.85 28.69
N LEU A 1055 -17.87 2.92 29.56
CA LEU A 1055 -16.94 3.22 30.65
C LEU A 1055 -15.57 3.64 30.12
N THR A 1056 -15.09 3.02 29.04
CA THR A 1056 -13.83 3.40 28.39
C THR A 1056 -13.88 4.87 27.94
N TRP A 1057 -14.90 5.27 27.17
CA TRP A 1057 -15.06 6.66 26.77
C TRP A 1057 -15.28 7.61 27.95
N PHE A 1058 -15.97 7.15 29.00
CA PHE A 1058 -16.16 7.92 30.22
C PHE A 1058 -14.83 8.25 30.90
N PHE A 1059 -13.96 7.26 31.12
CA PHE A 1059 -12.64 7.50 31.71
C PHE A 1059 -11.73 8.35 30.82
N TYR A 1060 -11.81 8.17 29.50
CA TYR A 1060 -11.10 9.04 28.55
C TYR A 1060 -11.50 10.51 28.71
N ILE A 1061 -12.80 10.80 28.77
CA ILE A 1061 -13.30 12.16 28.97
C ILE A 1061 -12.93 12.69 30.36
N LEU A 1062 -13.07 11.89 31.42
CA LEU A 1062 -12.71 12.35 32.77
C LEU A 1062 -11.25 12.78 32.88
N CYS A 1063 -10.33 12.09 32.19
CA CYS A 1063 -8.93 12.51 32.14
C CYS A 1063 -8.74 13.90 31.52
N LYS A 1064 -9.64 14.31 30.62
CA LYS A 1064 -9.68 15.64 30.00
C LYS A 1064 -10.44 16.69 30.81
N HIS A 1065 -11.20 16.27 31.82
CA HIS A 1065 -12.00 17.14 32.68
C HIS A 1065 -11.77 16.84 34.17
N PRO A 1066 -10.58 17.14 34.73
CA PRO A 1066 -10.24 16.81 36.12
C PRO A 1066 -11.22 17.37 37.15
N LEU A 1067 -11.78 18.56 36.93
CA LEU A 1067 -12.76 19.18 37.83
C LEU A 1067 -14.06 18.36 37.92
N ILE A 1068 -14.49 17.73 36.82
CA ILE A 1068 -15.66 16.84 36.81
C ILE A 1068 -15.35 15.59 37.62
N GLN A 1069 -14.11 15.09 37.54
CA GLN A 1069 -13.68 13.94 38.33
C GLN A 1069 -13.76 14.24 39.83
N GLU A 1070 -13.32 15.43 40.28
CA GLU A 1070 -13.41 15.82 41.70
C GLU A 1070 -14.87 15.99 42.17
N LYS A 1071 -15.73 16.62 41.36
CA LYS A 1071 -17.18 16.72 41.67
C LYS A 1071 -17.84 15.35 41.85
N ILE A 1072 -17.46 14.37 41.03
CA ILE A 1072 -17.95 12.99 41.18
C ILE A 1072 -17.48 12.42 42.52
N VAL A 1073 -16.21 12.58 42.90
CA VAL A 1073 -15.70 12.08 44.19
C VAL A 1073 -16.44 12.70 45.38
N GLU A 1074 -16.70 14.01 45.35
CA GLU A 1074 -17.48 14.71 46.39
C GLU A 1074 -18.90 14.16 46.53
N GLU A 1075 -19.57 13.92 45.39
CA GLU A 1075 -20.88 13.26 45.37
C GLU A 1075 -20.79 11.84 45.96
N LEU A 1076 -19.77 11.06 45.61
CA LEU A 1076 -19.59 9.70 46.09
C LEU A 1076 -19.39 9.66 47.62
N LYS A 1077 -18.55 10.53 48.18
CA LYS A 1077 -18.35 10.66 49.64
C LYS A 1077 -19.67 10.93 50.35
N THR A 1078 -20.45 11.87 49.83
CA THR A 1078 -21.76 12.25 50.39
C THR A 1078 -22.78 11.12 50.28
N ALA A 1079 -22.84 10.45 49.13
CA ALA A 1079 -23.82 9.41 48.86
C ALA A 1079 -23.56 8.10 49.63
N THR A 1080 -22.29 7.78 49.90
CA THR A 1080 -21.85 6.54 50.55
C THR A 1080 -21.49 6.71 52.03
N GLU A 1081 -21.38 7.96 52.51
CA GLU A 1081 -20.84 8.29 53.83
C GLU A 1081 -19.46 7.65 54.04
N ALA A 1082 -18.65 7.61 52.98
CA ALA A 1082 -17.29 7.09 53.00
C ALA A 1082 -16.28 8.21 53.29
N ASP A 1083 -15.22 7.86 54.01
CA ASP A 1083 -14.10 8.72 54.36
C ASP A 1083 -12.79 8.26 53.70
N ASP A 1084 -11.73 9.04 53.88
CA ASP A 1084 -10.42 8.78 53.26
C ASP A 1084 -9.74 7.50 53.78
N HIS A 1085 -10.27 6.87 54.86
CA HIS A 1085 -9.75 5.64 55.44
C HIS A 1085 -10.57 4.39 55.07
N THR A 1086 -11.69 4.57 54.36
CA THR A 1086 -12.58 3.48 53.97
C THR A 1086 -11.86 2.51 53.02
N SER A 1087 -11.81 1.22 53.39
CA SER A 1087 -11.16 0.19 52.57
C SER A 1087 -11.96 -0.15 51.29
N ILE A 1088 -11.32 -0.78 50.30
CA ILE A 1088 -11.97 -1.22 49.04
C ILE A 1088 -13.19 -2.11 49.33
N ASP A 1089 -13.05 -3.08 50.24
CA ASP A 1089 -14.13 -4.02 50.54
C ASP A 1089 -15.28 -3.32 51.31
N GLU A 1090 -14.95 -2.41 52.23
CA GLU A 1090 -15.94 -1.61 52.96
C GLU A 1090 -16.71 -0.64 52.06
N PHE A 1091 -16.02 0.05 51.15
CA PHE A 1091 -16.64 0.93 50.16
C PHE A 1091 -17.64 0.16 49.29
N GLY A 1092 -17.30 -1.07 48.90
CA GLY A 1092 -18.21 -1.96 48.18
C GLY A 1092 -19.52 -2.23 48.92
N LEU A 1093 -19.46 -2.41 50.25
CA LEU A 1093 -20.66 -2.59 51.07
C LEU A 1093 -21.51 -1.31 51.16
N LYS A 1094 -20.86 -0.13 51.17
CA LYS A 1094 -21.52 1.18 51.19
C LYS A 1094 -22.22 1.56 49.87
N LEU A 1095 -21.88 0.94 48.73
CA LEU A 1095 -22.55 1.15 47.42
C LEU A 1095 -23.96 0.51 47.33
N THR A 1096 -24.83 0.82 48.30
CA THR A 1096 -26.23 0.38 48.40
C THR A 1096 -27.12 0.95 47.28
N GLU A 1097 -28.33 0.40 47.09
CA GLU A 1097 -29.29 1.00 46.14
C GLU A 1097 -29.56 2.47 46.47
N ILE A 1098 -29.71 2.80 47.75
CA ILE A 1098 -29.94 4.17 48.23
C ILE A 1098 -28.77 5.08 47.86
N ALA A 1099 -27.53 4.61 48.05
CA ALA A 1099 -26.34 5.38 47.67
C ALA A 1099 -26.30 5.58 46.15
N LEU A 1100 -26.57 4.53 45.37
CA LEU A 1100 -26.62 4.63 43.91
C LEU A 1100 -27.71 5.60 43.45
N ASP A 1101 -28.89 5.63 44.06
CA ASP A 1101 -29.98 6.54 43.67
C ASP A 1101 -29.63 8.02 43.93
N ARG A 1102 -28.77 8.30 44.92
CA ARG A 1102 -28.28 9.65 45.25
C ARG A 1102 -27.18 10.18 44.31
N MET A 1103 -26.52 9.31 43.54
CA MET A 1103 -25.41 9.69 42.64
C MET A 1103 -25.93 10.29 41.32
N HIS A 1104 -26.54 11.49 41.37
CA HIS A 1104 -27.16 12.13 40.22
C HIS A 1104 -26.14 12.69 39.22
N TYR A 1105 -25.05 13.30 39.70
CA TYR A 1105 -23.99 13.89 38.90
C TYR A 1105 -23.19 12.82 38.15
N LEU A 1106 -22.86 11.69 38.79
CA LEU A 1106 -22.25 10.53 38.11
C LEU A 1106 -23.17 9.98 37.02
N HIS A 1107 -24.47 9.89 37.29
CA HIS A 1107 -25.45 9.43 36.29
C HIS A 1107 -25.58 10.41 35.10
N ALA A 1108 -25.54 11.71 35.38
CA ALA A 1108 -25.48 12.76 34.37
C ALA A 1108 -24.22 12.66 33.51
N ALA A 1109 -23.05 12.45 34.13
CA ALA A 1109 -21.77 12.33 33.41
C ALA A 1109 -21.73 11.08 32.52
N LEU A 1110 -22.25 9.93 33.00
CA LEU A 1110 -22.40 8.73 32.16
C LEU A 1110 -23.35 8.95 30.98
N SER A 1111 -24.46 9.65 31.20
CA SER A 1111 -25.43 9.97 30.14
C SER A 1111 -24.85 10.94 29.10
N GLU A 1112 -24.06 11.92 29.56
CA GLU A 1112 -23.33 12.83 28.69
C GLU A 1112 -22.26 12.11 27.87
N THR A 1113 -21.57 11.12 28.45
CA THR A 1113 -20.65 10.27 27.71
C THR A 1113 -21.38 9.49 26.63
N LEU A 1114 -22.53 8.87 26.94
CA LEU A 1114 -23.33 8.14 25.94
C LEU A 1114 -23.90 9.06 24.85
N ARG A 1115 -24.10 10.35 25.13
CA ARG A 1115 -24.56 11.32 24.14
C ARG A 1115 -23.48 11.55 23.07
N LEU A 1116 -22.25 11.77 23.49
CA LEU A 1116 -21.12 12.00 22.57
C LEU A 1116 -20.55 10.68 22.01
N TYR A 1117 -20.51 9.63 22.81
CA TYR A 1117 -19.90 8.34 22.47
C TYR A 1117 -20.89 7.21 22.77
N PRO A 1118 -22.01 7.14 22.02
CA PRO A 1118 -23.00 6.10 22.21
C PRO A 1118 -22.39 4.72 21.94
N ALA A 1119 -22.70 3.76 22.81
CA ALA A 1119 -22.22 2.39 22.66
C ALA A 1119 -22.59 1.79 21.32
N VAL A 1120 -23.78 2.08 20.78
CA VAL A 1120 -24.22 1.69 19.43
C VAL A 1120 -24.43 2.96 18.60
N PRO A 1121 -23.52 3.27 17.65
CA PRO A 1121 -23.51 4.57 16.97
C PRO A 1121 -24.54 4.71 15.84
N LEU A 1122 -25.08 3.58 15.34
CA LEU A 1122 -26.03 3.50 14.23
C LEU A 1122 -26.99 2.33 14.44
N ASP A 1123 -28.30 2.53 14.24
CA ASP A 1123 -29.30 1.45 14.26
C ASP A 1123 -30.15 1.45 12.98
N GLY A 1124 -30.15 0.31 12.27
CA GLY A 1124 -30.93 0.11 11.05
C GLY A 1124 -32.25 -0.65 11.26
N LYS A 1125 -33.23 -0.31 10.41
CA LYS A 1125 -34.57 -0.89 10.22
C LYS A 1125 -34.83 -1.01 8.71
N SER A 1126 -35.95 -1.61 8.32
CA SER A 1126 -36.42 -1.65 6.94
C SER A 1126 -37.91 -1.35 6.86
N ALA A 1127 -38.35 -0.65 5.82
CA ALA A 1127 -39.75 -0.31 5.60
C ALA A 1127 -40.52 -1.49 4.97
N GLU A 1128 -41.56 -2.00 5.62
CA GLU A 1128 -42.42 -3.09 5.12
C GLU A 1128 -43.45 -2.62 4.08
N LYS A 1129 -43.86 -1.36 4.18
CA LYS A 1129 -44.80 -0.68 3.29
C LYS A 1129 -44.30 0.73 2.99
N ASP A 1130 -44.71 1.26 1.84
CA ASP A 1130 -44.48 2.66 1.48
C ASP A 1130 -45.02 3.59 2.58
N ASP A 1131 -44.29 4.67 2.87
CA ASP A 1131 -44.60 5.60 3.95
C ASP A 1131 -44.12 7.01 3.62
N VAL A 1132 -44.55 8.00 4.42
CA VAL A 1132 -44.07 9.37 4.37
C VAL A 1132 -43.64 9.77 5.78
N LEU A 1133 -42.35 10.10 5.94
CA LEU A 1133 -41.82 10.55 7.22
C LEU A 1133 -42.37 11.95 7.58
N PRO A 1134 -42.38 12.31 8.88
CA PRO A 1134 -42.80 13.64 9.34
C PRO A 1134 -42.12 14.83 8.65
N ASP A 1135 -40.89 14.67 8.17
CA ASP A 1135 -40.17 15.68 7.38
C ASP A 1135 -40.65 15.80 5.91
N GLY A 1136 -41.66 15.01 5.52
CA GLY A 1136 -42.28 15.00 4.20
C GLY A 1136 -41.60 14.06 3.18
N PHE A 1137 -40.51 13.39 3.55
CA PHE A 1137 -39.84 12.48 2.64
C PHE A 1137 -40.54 11.13 2.51
N LYS A 1138 -40.68 10.66 1.27
CA LYS A 1138 -41.27 9.37 0.91
C LYS A 1138 -40.28 8.21 1.08
N ILE A 1139 -40.72 7.16 1.77
CA ILE A 1139 -40.01 5.90 1.95
C ILE A 1139 -40.73 4.83 1.14
N LYS A 1140 -39.98 3.97 0.44
CA LYS A 1140 -40.54 2.84 -0.32
C LYS A 1140 -40.39 1.57 0.48
N LYS A 1141 -41.31 0.64 0.28
CA LYS A 1141 -41.19 -0.75 0.74
C LYS A 1141 -39.82 -1.32 0.32
N GLY A 1142 -39.13 -1.91 1.29
CA GLY A 1142 -37.80 -2.50 1.13
C GLY A 1142 -36.64 -1.54 1.36
N ASP A 1143 -36.87 -0.22 1.44
CA ASP A 1143 -35.81 0.71 1.84
C ASP A 1143 -35.31 0.38 3.25
N GLY A 1144 -34.00 0.42 3.44
CA GLY A 1144 -33.37 0.46 4.75
C GLY A 1144 -33.49 1.86 5.34
N VAL A 1145 -33.76 1.96 6.63
CA VAL A 1145 -33.89 3.22 7.36
C VAL A 1145 -33.09 3.11 8.65
N ALA A 1146 -32.09 3.96 8.82
CA ALA A 1146 -31.23 3.98 9.99
C ALA A 1146 -31.18 5.37 10.62
N TYR A 1147 -31.06 5.43 11.94
CA TYR A 1147 -30.83 6.68 12.65
C TYR A 1147 -29.43 6.75 13.26
N MET A 1148 -28.78 7.90 13.10
CA MET A 1148 -27.35 8.08 13.37
C MET A 1148 -27.12 8.61 14.78
N VAL A 1149 -27.20 7.73 15.78
CA VAL A 1149 -27.10 8.09 17.22
C VAL A 1149 -25.84 8.91 17.52
N TYR A 1150 -24.69 8.54 16.96
CA TYR A 1150 -23.42 9.27 17.14
C TYR A 1150 -23.49 10.70 16.58
N ALA A 1151 -24.14 10.89 15.43
CA ALA A 1151 -24.30 12.20 14.83
C ALA A 1151 -25.32 13.06 15.61
N MET A 1152 -26.45 12.48 16.03
CA MET A 1152 -27.49 13.16 16.82
C MET A 1152 -26.92 13.81 18.08
N GLY A 1153 -25.97 13.13 18.73
CA GLY A 1153 -25.26 13.65 19.90
C GLY A 1153 -24.51 14.96 19.64
N ARG A 1154 -24.24 15.35 18.39
CA ARG A 1154 -23.44 16.53 18.02
C ARG A 1154 -24.22 17.58 17.23
N MET A 1155 -25.54 17.43 17.11
CA MET A 1155 -26.37 18.36 16.35
C MET A 1155 -26.76 19.56 17.20
N THR A 1156 -26.37 20.76 16.77
CA THR A 1156 -26.63 22.01 17.50
C THR A 1156 -28.12 22.33 17.62
N TYR A 1157 -28.93 21.99 16.61
CA TYR A 1157 -30.38 22.17 16.68
C TYR A 1157 -31.08 21.20 17.65
N ILE A 1158 -30.39 20.16 18.14
CA ILE A 1158 -30.90 19.21 19.14
C ILE A 1158 -30.43 19.59 20.56
N TRP A 1159 -29.15 19.98 20.70
CA TRP A 1159 -28.49 20.14 22.00
C TRP A 1159 -28.04 21.57 22.35
N GLY A 1160 -28.21 22.53 21.44
CA GLY A 1160 -27.70 23.89 21.55
C GLY A 1160 -26.31 24.08 20.91
N ASP A 1161 -25.80 25.32 20.93
CA ASP A 1161 -24.50 25.66 20.32
C ASP A 1161 -23.32 24.90 20.95
N ASP A 1162 -23.46 24.51 22.22
CA ASP A 1162 -22.51 23.71 22.99
C ASP A 1162 -22.65 22.19 22.77
N ALA A 1163 -23.27 21.73 21.68
CA ALA A 1163 -23.52 20.31 21.43
C ALA A 1163 -22.25 19.44 21.45
N GLU A 1164 -21.09 19.98 21.09
CA GLU A 1164 -19.83 19.21 21.15
C GLU A 1164 -19.15 19.23 22.52
N GLU A 1165 -19.56 20.11 23.42
CA GLU A 1165 -18.98 20.22 24.76
C GLU A 1165 -19.49 19.11 25.68
N PHE A 1166 -18.58 18.51 26.43
CA PHE A 1166 -18.93 17.57 27.50
C PHE A 1166 -19.38 18.33 28.75
N ARG A 1167 -20.70 18.38 28.97
CA ARG A 1167 -21.29 19.11 30.10
C ARG A 1167 -22.37 18.27 30.81
N PRO A 1168 -22.02 17.51 31.87
CA PRO A 1168 -22.97 16.74 32.66
C PRO A 1168 -24.14 17.57 33.21
N GLU A 1169 -23.91 18.85 33.51
CA GLU A 1169 -24.91 19.76 34.07
C GLU A 1169 -26.16 19.91 33.18
N ARG A 1170 -26.09 19.60 31.87
CA ARG A 1170 -27.26 19.64 30.98
C ARG A 1170 -28.36 18.64 31.37
N TRP A 1171 -28.00 17.61 32.13
CA TRP A 1171 -28.90 16.57 32.59
C TRP A 1171 -29.46 16.85 33.98
N LEU A 1172 -29.09 17.98 34.60
CA LEU A 1172 -29.43 18.27 36.00
C LEU A 1172 -30.41 19.43 36.09
N ASN A 1173 -31.46 19.25 36.88
CA ASN A 1173 -32.34 20.33 37.32
C ASN A 1173 -32.26 20.42 38.85
N LYS A 1174 -31.75 21.54 39.37
CA LYS A 1174 -31.48 21.74 40.81
C LYS A 1174 -30.67 20.59 41.45
N GLY A 1175 -29.67 20.09 40.72
CA GLY A 1175 -28.79 19.00 41.17
C GLY A 1175 -29.37 17.59 41.02
N VAL A 1176 -30.62 17.44 40.57
CA VAL A 1176 -31.27 16.14 40.37
C VAL A 1176 -31.26 15.79 38.89
N PHE A 1177 -30.87 14.55 38.57
CA PHE A 1177 -30.87 14.05 37.19
C PHE A 1177 -32.28 14.02 36.58
N GLN A 1178 -32.40 14.54 35.37
CA GLN A 1178 -33.62 14.53 34.57
C GLN A 1178 -33.34 13.84 33.22
N PRO A 1179 -34.00 12.71 32.91
CA PRO A 1179 -33.81 12.03 31.64
C PRO A 1179 -34.43 12.84 30.49
N GLU A 1180 -33.72 12.86 29.37
CA GLU A 1180 -34.25 13.39 28.10
C GLU A 1180 -35.19 12.40 27.40
N SER A 1181 -35.97 12.90 26.44
CA SER A 1181 -36.79 12.05 25.58
C SER A 1181 -35.95 10.95 24.94
N PRO A 1182 -36.42 9.67 24.91
CA PRO A 1182 -35.68 8.56 24.30
C PRO A 1182 -35.55 8.69 22.78
N PHE A 1183 -36.26 9.64 22.16
CA PHE A 1183 -36.16 9.95 20.73
C PHE A 1183 -35.18 11.09 20.45
N LYS A 1184 -34.84 11.89 21.49
CA LYS A 1184 -33.74 12.86 21.47
C LYS A 1184 -32.42 12.21 21.87
N PHE A 1185 -32.45 11.38 22.91
CA PHE A 1185 -31.32 10.58 23.42
C PHE A 1185 -31.57 9.10 23.19
N THR A 1186 -31.18 8.63 21.99
CA THR A 1186 -31.51 7.29 21.46
C THR A 1186 -30.48 6.22 21.78
N ALA A 1187 -29.54 6.48 22.70
CA ALA A 1187 -28.47 5.53 23.06
C ALA A 1187 -29.00 4.17 23.59
N PHE A 1188 -30.23 4.14 24.14
CA PHE A 1188 -30.92 2.93 24.59
C PHE A 1188 -32.15 2.57 23.72
N GLN A 1189 -32.25 3.15 22.52
CA GLN A 1189 -33.44 3.15 21.67
C GLN A 1189 -34.68 3.80 22.33
N GLY A 1190 -35.79 3.82 21.60
CA GLY A 1190 -37.09 4.31 22.04
C GLY A 1190 -38.22 3.35 21.65
N GLY A 1191 -39.42 3.60 22.18
CA GLY A 1191 -40.62 2.83 21.86
C GLY A 1191 -40.57 1.36 22.33
N PRO A 1192 -41.30 0.44 21.67
CA PRO A 1192 -41.39 -0.96 22.09
C PRO A 1192 -40.04 -1.72 22.13
N ARG A 1193 -39.02 -1.23 21.41
CA ARG A 1193 -37.67 -1.81 21.34
C ARG A 1193 -36.69 -1.19 22.33
N ILE A 1194 -37.12 -0.31 23.24
CA ILE A 1194 -36.26 0.25 24.28
C ILE A 1194 -35.46 -0.85 24.99
N CYS A 1195 -34.18 -0.59 25.26
CA CYS A 1195 -33.24 -1.56 25.83
C CYS A 1195 -33.77 -2.11 27.16
N LEU A 1196 -33.90 -3.43 27.27
CA LEU A 1196 -34.30 -4.11 28.51
C LEU A 1196 -33.28 -3.93 29.63
N GLY A 1197 -31.99 -3.86 29.26
CA GLY A 1197 -30.88 -3.74 30.19
C GLY A 1197 -30.53 -2.32 30.58
N LYS A 1198 -31.33 -1.29 30.24
CA LYS A 1198 -30.97 0.13 30.48
C LYS A 1198 -30.61 0.38 31.95
N ASP A 1199 -31.52 0.07 32.88
CA ASP A 1199 -31.31 0.35 34.30
C ASP A 1199 -30.22 -0.55 34.90
N PHE A 1200 -30.12 -1.78 34.40
CA PHE A 1200 -29.07 -2.72 34.74
C PHE A 1200 -27.67 -2.20 34.33
N ALA A 1201 -27.55 -1.69 33.11
CA ALA A 1201 -26.30 -1.11 32.59
C ALA A 1201 -25.92 0.15 33.35
N TYR A 1202 -26.85 1.08 33.62
CA TYR A 1202 -26.54 2.26 34.44
C TYR A 1202 -26.08 1.89 35.83
N ARG A 1203 -26.72 0.90 36.47
CA ARG A 1203 -26.29 0.39 37.77
C ARG A 1203 -24.87 -0.18 37.72
N GLN A 1204 -24.60 -1.04 36.76
CA GLN A 1204 -23.27 -1.63 36.54
C GLN A 1204 -22.22 -0.54 36.32
N MET A 1205 -22.48 0.40 35.41
CA MET A 1205 -21.59 1.52 35.12
C MET A 1205 -21.36 2.41 36.34
N LYS A 1206 -22.39 2.73 37.13
CA LYS A 1206 -22.25 3.54 38.34
C LYS A 1206 -21.38 2.85 39.38
N ILE A 1207 -21.57 1.54 39.61
CA ILE A 1207 -20.75 0.79 40.58
C ILE A 1207 -19.29 0.76 40.14
N LEU A 1208 -19.00 0.40 38.87
CA LEU A 1208 -17.63 0.39 38.36
C LEU A 1208 -17.00 1.78 38.40
N ALA A 1209 -17.69 2.79 37.89
CA ALA A 1209 -17.17 4.16 37.87
C ALA A 1209 -16.96 4.70 39.29
N ALA A 1210 -17.91 4.48 40.20
CA ALA A 1210 -17.80 4.95 41.58
C ALA A 1210 -16.58 4.36 42.29
N PHE A 1211 -16.38 3.05 42.22
CA PHE A 1211 -15.21 2.39 42.79
C PHE A 1211 -13.91 2.97 42.25
N LEU A 1212 -13.78 3.03 40.93
CA LEU A 1212 -12.51 3.38 40.31
C LEU A 1212 -12.20 4.87 40.51
N VAL A 1213 -13.19 5.76 40.42
CA VAL A 1213 -12.99 7.20 40.61
C VAL A 1213 -12.76 7.56 42.08
N TYR A 1214 -13.38 6.84 43.02
CA TYR A 1214 -13.19 7.09 44.46
C TYR A 1214 -11.76 6.82 44.92
N PHE A 1215 -11.17 5.69 44.50
CA PHE A 1215 -9.83 5.29 44.92
C PHE A 1215 -8.72 5.85 44.03
N PHE A 1216 -9.01 6.16 42.77
CA PHE A 1216 -7.99 6.52 41.80
C PHE A 1216 -8.29 7.83 41.06
N LYS A 1217 -7.21 8.57 40.82
CA LYS A 1217 -7.14 9.64 39.83
C LYS A 1217 -6.48 9.08 38.57
N PHE A 1218 -7.08 9.33 37.41
CA PHE A 1218 -6.60 8.77 36.15
C PHE A 1218 -5.99 9.88 35.30
N LYS A 1219 -4.92 9.53 34.56
CA LYS A 1219 -4.28 10.43 33.59
C LYS A 1219 -3.98 9.68 32.31
N LEU A 1220 -4.15 10.34 31.16
CA LEU A 1220 -3.74 9.79 29.87
C LEU A 1220 -2.23 9.61 29.82
N VAL A 1221 -1.77 8.51 29.22
CA VAL A 1221 -0.34 8.29 28.96
C VAL A 1221 0.18 9.34 27.95
N ASP A 1222 -0.65 9.73 26.98
CA ASP A 1222 -0.32 10.69 25.94
C ASP A 1222 -1.54 11.58 25.63
N GLU A 1223 -1.50 12.82 26.10
CA GLU A 1223 -2.57 13.80 25.90
C GLU A 1223 -2.60 14.38 24.48
N THR A 1224 -1.50 14.23 23.71
CA THR A 1224 -1.39 14.77 22.34
C THR A 1224 -2.10 13.90 21.31
N LYS A 1225 -2.29 12.61 21.61
CA LYS A 1225 -3.00 11.68 20.73
C LYS A 1225 -4.51 11.84 20.85
N LYS A 1226 -5.16 12.17 19.72
CA LYS A 1226 -6.61 12.15 19.60
C LYS A 1226 -7.11 10.70 19.61
N ALA A 1227 -8.06 10.37 20.48
CA ALA A 1227 -8.68 9.05 20.47
C ALA A 1227 -9.58 8.90 19.24
N THR A 1228 -9.50 7.74 18.60
CA THR A 1228 -10.33 7.33 17.45
C THR A 1228 -11.06 6.03 17.79
N TYR A 1229 -11.93 5.55 16.92
CA TYR A 1229 -12.71 4.34 17.14
C TYR A 1229 -12.47 3.30 16.05
N ARG A 1230 -12.72 2.03 16.37
CA ARG A 1230 -12.79 0.92 15.41
C ARG A 1230 -14.23 0.77 14.92
N THR A 1231 -14.45 0.76 13.62
CA THR A 1231 -15.79 0.64 13.03
C THR A 1231 -16.35 -0.78 13.19
N MET A 1232 -17.28 -0.94 14.13
CA MET A 1232 -17.99 -2.20 14.45
C MET A 1232 -19.38 -1.88 15.04
N PHE A 1233 -20.18 -2.88 15.46
CA PHE A 1233 -21.53 -2.62 16.01
C PHE A 1233 -21.49 -1.76 17.27
N THR A 1234 -20.38 -1.81 18.02
CA THR A 1234 -20.17 -1.00 19.21
C THR A 1234 -19.01 -0.02 19.04
N LEU A 1235 -19.09 1.15 19.66
CA LEU A 1235 -18.10 2.22 19.48
C LEU A 1235 -16.84 1.96 20.31
N HIS A 1236 -16.03 1.02 19.86
CA HIS A 1236 -14.78 0.61 20.54
C HIS A 1236 -13.65 1.60 20.26
N MET A 1237 -12.84 1.94 21.26
CA MET A 1237 -11.67 2.80 21.04
C MET A 1237 -10.61 2.05 20.24
N ASP A 1238 -10.07 2.70 19.21
CA ASP A 1238 -8.98 2.14 18.42
C ASP A 1238 -7.70 2.09 19.28
N LYS A 1239 -7.00 0.95 19.26
CA LYS A 1239 -5.77 0.67 20.03
C LYS A 1239 -5.88 0.69 21.57
N GLY A 1240 -7.06 0.74 22.16
CA GLY A 1240 -7.21 0.68 23.62
C GLY A 1240 -7.10 2.03 24.32
N LEU A 1241 -7.36 2.03 25.63
CA LEU A 1241 -7.30 3.22 26.48
C LEU A 1241 -6.17 3.09 27.50
N HIS A 1242 -5.00 3.62 27.15
CA HIS A 1242 -3.83 3.54 28.00
C HIS A 1242 -3.77 4.70 29.01
N LEU A 1243 -3.79 4.36 30.31
CA LEU A 1243 -3.84 5.31 31.42
C LEU A 1243 -2.79 5.00 32.50
N TYR A 1244 -2.44 6.04 33.26
CA TYR A 1244 -1.89 5.93 34.61
C TYR A 1244 -3.01 6.06 35.64
N ALA A 1245 -2.89 5.32 36.73
CA ALA A 1245 -3.75 5.46 37.91
C ALA A 1245 -2.91 5.91 39.11
N PHE A 1246 -3.36 6.94 39.80
CA PHE A 1246 -2.75 7.46 41.01
C PHE A 1246 -3.73 7.28 42.16
N ARG A 1247 -3.25 6.84 43.32
CA ARG A 1247 -4.09 6.73 44.51
C ARG A 1247 -4.52 8.11 44.98
N ARG A 1248 -5.76 8.23 45.44
CA ARG A 1248 -6.29 9.48 45.99
C ARG A 1248 -5.94 9.68 47.47
N PHE A 1249 -5.81 8.58 48.21
CA PHE A 1249 -5.50 8.53 49.64
C PHE A 1249 -4.42 7.49 49.92
#